data_AF-C9S6R1-F1
#
_entry.id   AF-C9S6R1-F1
#
_cell.length_a   1.000
_cell.length_b   1.000
_cell.length_c   1.000
_cell.angle_alpha   90.00
_cell.angle_beta   90.00
_cell.angle_gamma   90.00
#
_symmetry.space_group_name_H-M   'P 1'
#
loop_
_entity.id
_entity.type
_entity.pdbx_description
1 polymer ?
#
loop_
_entity_poly.entity_id
_entity_poly.type
_entity_poly.pdbx_seq_one_letter_code
_entity_poly.pdbx_strand_id
1 'polypeptide(L)'
;MHLSQMCLLGASLGACLFAEAKPLEDLSQQHVMAEPDSTQTAQGPRETGVGHFSKWSRETKRRFLIDWQAGRSSEWTIVQGNEGGDLDSMTAALTWAYHLQHSTFNTSNPIKAIALLQTPTDALDLRPENKIALDNSQMSSGHSDLLTIEELPEDPETLANDIKGIVIVDHPVPLRKWHDAKLLSIFDHHKDNGAGPHAEPRIFEKVASCTTIVARQMLDELEALPEEYHMPHELLELILSAIAIDAGGLRDATEEDRKTAQRSHAFSGAQTTALSGTRCVLSGFPMRFGAGYRPGVAVEQRPHARGLSSHPARHEHRDAHSACAHVFNTAAIMITLRRSSRRPILLCISLILLLFWHFGLPPSVRRQPKPIPDTQGVLYRRSSFDWANLRRQYPRDKLLRLPKGDPITFPRVQRDPSQSSSPATAVEVIQSRRNAVLNAFRRSWASYQKHAWTWDELMPVSGQGKNPFGGFAASIVDSLDTLWIMGLRREFDQAVQAVALIDWDNTTMTSINMFETTIRHLGGLLSAYDLSSEPVLLAKATELGDMLYAGFDTENGMPPFWFKFSAAKYGHQVGGDRDSSASGCSMSMEFTRLSQITGDPKYYDATERVKQFLRDTQQDTLIPGMWPAFLNYRKMLATDTHFTIGGQADSLYEYLPKMHALLGGRDPQYAKMAEEALDTVSKNLVFRPLIPDNADILFIGDTNAHKTRANEHVPEMQHLSCFAGGMYALASRLLNRPDYMSIAEKITRGCVWSYKAFPTGLMAEISSHISCAQLTTPPNTDLQAACEWSEKAWKLQTFSRGIQDTMPMGFRSVRDPHYLLRPEAIESVFYMWRITGAEEWRDAAWDMFQAIVNATETKLAYSAIRTVIVPKGGETEKTDSMESFWFSETLKYFYLIFSDDDVLSLDEWVLNTEAHPFKRPRPGSA
;
A
#
# COMPACT_ATOMS: atom_id res chain seq x y z
N MET A 1 -6.54 72.90 -20.63
CA MET A 1 -5.44 73.13 -19.67
C MET A 1 -4.47 71.97 -19.82
N HIS A 2 -3.54 72.06 -20.78
CA HIS A 2 -2.12 72.46 -20.62
C HIS A 2 -1.27 71.39 -19.92
N LEU A 3 -0.44 70.63 -20.67
CA LEU A 3 0.97 70.93 -21.09
C LEU A 3 1.94 70.66 -19.91
N SER A 4 3.14 70.08 -20.01
CA SER A 4 3.96 69.57 -21.11
C SER A 4 5.25 68.94 -20.55
N GLN A 5 5.75 67.88 -21.22
CA GLN A 5 7.11 67.71 -21.78
C GLN A 5 8.41 68.01 -21.01
N MET A 6 9.40 67.11 -21.15
CA MET A 6 10.62 67.26 -22.00
C MET A 6 11.57 66.05 -21.80
N CYS A 7 11.92 65.23 -22.82
CA CYS A 7 13.02 65.36 -23.82
C CYS A 7 14.38 64.79 -23.30
N LEU A 8 15.25 64.04 -24.02
CA LEU A 8 15.64 64.01 -25.45
C LEU A 8 16.64 62.84 -25.78
N LEU A 9 16.67 62.41 -27.06
CA LEU A 9 17.77 61.83 -27.90
C LEU A 9 18.20 60.34 -27.73
N GLY A 10 18.41 59.50 -28.76
CA GLY A 10 18.31 59.59 -30.23
C GLY A 10 19.31 58.65 -30.97
N ALA A 11 18.83 57.90 -31.99
CA ALA A 11 19.52 57.32 -33.19
C ALA A 11 20.53 56.13 -33.03
N SER A 12 20.73 55.16 -33.95
CA SER A 12 20.09 54.71 -35.21
C SER A 12 20.77 53.40 -35.76
N LEU A 13 20.03 52.66 -36.61
CA LEU A 13 20.43 51.88 -37.82
C LEU A 13 21.00 50.43 -37.80
N GLY A 14 20.32 49.56 -38.59
CA GLY A 14 20.90 48.47 -39.41
C GLY A 14 20.32 47.06 -39.17
N ALA A 15 19.13 46.66 -39.66
CA ALA A 15 18.80 46.13 -41.00
C ALA A 15 19.44 44.75 -41.35
N CYS A 16 18.64 43.67 -41.44
CA CYS A 16 18.20 43.03 -42.70
C CYS A 16 17.87 41.50 -42.62
N LEU A 17 16.68 41.20 -43.15
CA LEU A 17 16.28 40.08 -44.03
C LEU A 17 15.55 38.83 -43.49
N PHE A 18 14.33 38.71 -44.02
CA PHE A 18 13.43 37.57 -44.14
C PHE A 18 14.01 36.41 -44.97
N ALA A 19 13.61 35.17 -44.65
CA ALA A 19 13.06 34.21 -45.62
C ALA A 19 12.46 32.97 -44.92
N GLU A 20 11.20 32.67 -45.25
CA GLU A 20 10.52 31.39 -44.99
C GLU A 20 10.86 30.34 -46.08
N ALA A 21 10.62 29.07 -45.71
CA ALA A 21 10.02 27.99 -46.51
C ALA A 21 10.89 26.77 -46.93
N LYS A 22 10.59 25.65 -46.24
CA LYS A 22 10.17 24.32 -46.75
C LYS A 22 11.24 23.27 -47.23
N PRO A 23 10.87 21.97 -47.28
CA PRO A 23 11.53 20.86 -46.58
C PRO A 23 12.26 19.90 -47.54
N LEU A 24 12.98 18.89 -47.02
CA LEU A 24 13.46 17.76 -47.83
C LEU A 24 13.58 16.46 -47.04
N GLU A 25 13.27 15.40 -47.79
CA GLU A 25 13.08 14.00 -47.45
C GLU A 25 14.37 13.22 -47.14
N ASP A 26 14.14 12.06 -46.51
CA ASP A 26 14.78 10.75 -46.69
C ASP A 26 16.25 10.68 -47.17
N LEU A 27 17.12 10.24 -46.26
CA LEU A 27 18.31 9.45 -46.60
C LEU A 27 18.51 8.35 -45.56
N SER A 28 18.03 7.16 -45.90
CA SER A 28 18.55 5.89 -45.43
C SER A 28 20.06 5.73 -45.77
N GLN A 29 20.87 5.30 -44.79
CA GLN A 29 21.87 4.23 -44.96
C GLN A 29 22.61 3.91 -43.65
N GLN A 30 22.33 2.69 -43.16
CA GLN A 30 23.29 1.71 -42.60
C GLN A 30 24.40 2.24 -41.67
N HIS A 31 24.18 2.07 -40.38
CA HIS A 31 25.24 1.55 -39.49
C HIS A 31 24.82 0.18 -38.97
N VAL A 32 25.53 -0.83 -39.46
CA VAL A 32 25.51 -2.20 -38.97
C VAL A 32 26.06 -2.17 -37.54
N MET A 33 25.20 -2.39 -36.55
CA MET A 33 25.60 -2.68 -35.17
C MET A 33 25.33 -4.15 -34.94
N ALA A 34 26.42 -4.86 -34.64
CA ALA A 34 26.45 -6.30 -34.36
C ALA A 34 25.49 -6.68 -33.23
N GLU A 35 24.93 -7.89 -33.33
CA GLU A 35 24.20 -8.57 -32.27
C GLU A 35 25.01 -8.59 -30.95
N PRO A 36 24.42 -8.21 -29.81
CA PRO A 36 24.91 -8.67 -28.52
C PRO A 36 24.21 -9.98 -28.17
N ASP A 37 25.07 -10.97 -27.98
CA ASP A 37 24.83 -12.29 -27.45
C ASP A 37 23.87 -12.28 -26.24
N SER A 38 22.95 -13.23 -26.26
CA SER A 38 21.98 -13.49 -25.22
C SER A 38 22.69 -14.02 -23.97
N THR A 39 22.77 -13.21 -22.92
CA THR A 39 22.75 -13.60 -21.49
C THR A 39 23.13 -12.40 -20.62
N GLN A 40 22.13 -11.72 -20.04
CA GLN A 40 22.14 -11.17 -18.66
C GLN A 40 20.93 -10.25 -18.41
N THR A 41 20.19 -10.60 -17.37
CA THR A 41 19.09 -9.86 -16.71
C THR A 41 19.57 -8.56 -16.07
N ALA A 42 18.78 -7.47 -16.16
CA ALA A 42 18.94 -6.32 -15.27
C ALA A 42 17.61 -5.54 -15.07
N GLN A 43 16.85 -5.88 -14.01
CA GLN A 43 16.57 -4.84 -13.01
C GLN A 43 17.87 -4.68 -12.22
N GLY A 44 18.26 -3.45 -11.90
CA GLY A 44 19.35 -3.25 -10.94
C GLY A 44 19.05 -4.05 -9.67
N PRO A 45 20.00 -4.84 -9.15
CA PRO A 45 19.79 -5.60 -7.92
C PRO A 45 19.42 -4.63 -6.79
N ARG A 46 18.43 -4.99 -5.94
CA ARG A 46 18.26 -4.33 -4.63
C ARG A 46 19.61 -4.35 -3.95
N GLU A 47 20.17 -3.17 -3.69
CA GLU A 47 21.48 -3.08 -3.07
C GLU A 47 21.35 -3.66 -1.67
N THR A 48 21.93 -4.85 -1.53
CA THR A 48 22.04 -5.54 -0.26
C THR A 48 23.04 -4.75 0.57
N GLY A 49 22.66 -4.35 1.78
CA GLY A 49 23.55 -3.62 2.67
C GLY A 49 24.88 -4.38 2.83
N VAL A 50 25.97 -3.67 2.54
CA VAL A 50 27.33 -4.25 2.45
C VAL A 50 28.11 -4.11 3.76
N GLY A 51 27.65 -3.23 4.65
CA GLY A 51 28.26 -2.95 5.95
C GLY A 51 28.23 -4.13 6.91
N HIS A 52 29.15 -4.13 7.88
CA HIS A 52 29.24 -5.19 8.89
C HIS A 52 27.99 -5.24 9.77
N PHE A 53 27.44 -4.08 10.09
CA PHE A 53 26.22 -3.95 10.88
C PHE A 53 24.98 -4.50 10.16
N SER A 54 24.77 -4.14 8.89
CA SER A 54 23.68 -4.67 8.05
C SER A 54 23.71 -6.20 7.95
N LYS A 55 24.90 -6.79 7.75
CA LYS A 55 25.07 -8.25 7.70
C LYS A 55 24.68 -8.91 9.02
N TRP A 56 25.12 -8.35 10.14
CA TRP A 56 24.74 -8.84 11.47
C TRP A 56 23.23 -8.75 11.69
N SER A 57 22.61 -7.61 11.36
CA SER A 57 21.17 -7.39 11.56
C SER A 57 20.34 -8.38 10.76
N ARG A 58 20.67 -8.57 9.48
CA ARG A 58 20.02 -9.55 8.59
C ARG A 58 20.18 -11.00 9.08
N GLU A 59 21.37 -11.39 9.52
CA GLU A 59 21.60 -12.74 10.04
C GLU A 59 20.87 -12.97 11.37
N THR A 60 20.83 -11.96 12.23
CA THR A 60 20.08 -12.00 13.50
C THR A 60 18.58 -12.19 13.25
N LYS A 61 18.01 -11.41 12.33
CA LYS A 61 16.62 -11.59 11.87
C LYS A 61 16.36 -12.98 11.33
N ARG A 62 17.22 -13.48 10.44
CA ARG A 62 17.11 -14.84 9.88
C ARG A 62 17.11 -15.90 10.98
N ARG A 63 18.04 -15.80 11.95
CA ARG A 63 18.15 -16.74 13.07
C ARG A 63 16.93 -16.69 13.98
N PHE A 64 16.41 -15.51 14.29
CA PHE A 64 15.19 -15.34 15.07
C PHE A 64 14.03 -16.09 14.43
N LEU A 65 13.80 -15.89 13.13
CA LEU A 65 12.71 -16.54 12.40
C LEU A 65 12.88 -18.07 12.33
N ILE A 66 14.11 -18.57 12.15
CA ILE A 66 14.40 -20.02 12.18
C ILE A 66 14.14 -20.61 13.56
N ASP A 67 14.57 -19.93 14.62
CA ASP A 67 14.38 -20.39 15.99
C ASP A 67 12.90 -20.35 16.40
N TRP A 68 12.17 -19.32 15.97
CA TRP A 68 10.71 -19.26 16.14
C TRP A 68 10.03 -20.45 15.47
N GLN A 69 10.36 -20.76 14.20
CA GLN A 69 9.82 -21.94 13.50
C GLN A 69 10.15 -23.26 14.20
N ALA A 70 11.27 -23.31 14.93
CA ALA A 70 11.68 -24.47 15.71
C ALA A 70 11.06 -24.52 17.12
N GLY A 71 10.17 -23.59 17.48
CA GLY A 71 9.56 -23.49 18.81
C GLY A 71 10.53 -23.01 19.90
N ARG A 72 11.57 -22.27 19.51
CA ARG A 72 12.64 -21.77 20.40
C ARG A 72 12.60 -20.25 20.58
N SER A 73 11.43 -19.64 20.41
CA SER A 73 11.19 -18.22 20.66
C SER A 73 11.55 -17.79 22.09
N SER A 74 11.44 -18.72 23.05
CA SER A 74 11.69 -18.47 24.48
C SER A 74 13.16 -18.24 24.81
N GLU A 75 14.06 -18.49 23.86
CA GLU A 75 15.48 -18.16 23.97
C GLU A 75 15.77 -16.68 23.64
N TRP A 76 14.82 -15.98 23.01
CA TRP A 76 15.02 -14.64 22.46
C TRP A 76 14.49 -13.51 23.34
N THR A 77 15.30 -12.47 23.49
CA THR A 77 14.91 -11.16 24.00
C THR A 77 14.57 -10.25 22.82
N ILE A 78 13.45 -9.51 22.89
CA ILE A 78 13.12 -8.50 21.88
C ILE A 78 13.36 -7.10 22.45
N VAL A 79 14.12 -6.27 21.75
CA VAL A 79 14.37 -4.87 22.12
C VAL A 79 13.50 -3.97 21.26
N GLN A 80 12.71 -3.10 21.88
CA GLN A 80 11.62 -2.37 21.22
C GLN A 80 11.69 -0.88 21.54
N GLY A 81 11.70 -0.07 20.48
CA GLY A 81 11.43 1.37 20.55
C GLY A 81 9.93 1.68 20.56
N ASN A 82 9.59 2.96 20.53
CA ASN A 82 8.20 3.42 20.47
C ASN A 82 7.54 3.13 19.10
N GLU A 83 6.22 3.31 18.99
CA GLU A 83 5.46 3.10 17.73
C GLU A 83 5.69 4.19 16.67
N GLY A 84 6.24 5.33 17.09
CA GLY A 84 6.65 6.40 16.21
C GLY A 84 7.79 5.98 15.30
N GLY A 85 8.71 5.13 15.79
CA GLY A 85 9.83 4.60 15.01
C GLY A 85 10.71 5.70 14.43
N ASP A 86 10.85 6.81 15.14
CA ASP A 86 11.84 7.84 14.85
C ASP A 86 13.26 7.31 15.02
N LEU A 87 14.22 8.09 14.54
CA LEU A 87 15.62 7.67 14.48
C LEU A 87 16.15 7.31 15.86
N ASP A 88 15.70 8.01 16.90
CA ASP A 88 16.10 7.78 18.28
C ASP A 88 15.61 6.43 18.82
N SER A 89 14.30 6.14 18.72
CA SER A 89 13.75 4.83 19.06
C SER A 89 14.39 3.68 18.29
N MET A 90 14.55 3.83 16.97
CA MET A 90 15.13 2.80 16.10
C MET A 90 16.58 2.54 16.48
N THR A 91 17.38 3.59 16.61
CA THR A 91 18.80 3.48 16.93
C THR A 91 19.01 2.91 18.32
N ALA A 92 18.28 3.39 19.32
CA ALA A 92 18.34 2.86 20.68
C ALA A 92 18.04 1.34 20.70
N ALA A 93 17.03 0.88 19.96
CA ALA A 93 16.67 -0.54 19.93
C ALA A 93 17.76 -1.39 19.27
N LEU A 94 18.28 -0.91 18.14
CA LEU A 94 19.37 -1.54 17.39
C LEU A 94 20.67 -1.61 18.20
N THR A 95 21.05 -0.52 18.86
CA THR A 95 22.25 -0.42 19.71
C THR A 95 22.18 -1.41 20.87
N TRP A 96 21.06 -1.47 21.59
CA TRP A 96 20.97 -2.36 22.75
C TRP A 96 20.89 -3.84 22.34
N ALA A 97 20.17 -4.16 21.26
CA ALA A 97 20.14 -5.53 20.73
C ALA A 97 21.54 -6.01 20.28
N TYR A 98 22.31 -5.11 19.65
CA TYR A 98 23.69 -5.39 19.28
C TYR A 98 24.56 -5.66 20.51
N HIS A 99 24.48 -4.78 21.52
CA HIS A 99 25.25 -4.91 22.75
C HIS A 99 24.98 -6.23 23.46
N LEU A 100 23.71 -6.57 23.71
CA LEU A 100 23.33 -7.80 24.44
C LEU A 100 23.92 -9.07 23.81
N GLN A 101 23.93 -9.16 22.48
CA GLN A 101 24.50 -10.32 21.79
C GLN A 101 26.03 -10.38 21.89
N HIS A 102 26.71 -9.23 21.76
CA HIS A 102 28.16 -9.19 21.67
C HIS A 102 28.84 -9.19 23.04
N SER A 103 28.28 -8.51 24.04
CA SER A 103 28.81 -8.51 25.41
C SER A 103 28.77 -9.89 26.06
N THR A 104 27.84 -10.74 25.62
CA THR A 104 27.68 -12.10 26.15
C THR A 104 28.19 -13.19 25.22
N PHE A 105 28.74 -12.85 24.05
CA PHE A 105 29.12 -13.81 23.00
C PHE A 105 30.12 -14.87 23.50
N ASN A 106 31.09 -14.47 24.32
CA ASN A 106 32.14 -15.34 24.88
C ASN A 106 31.77 -15.95 26.24
N THR A 107 30.54 -15.75 26.72
CA THR A 107 30.08 -16.30 27.99
C THR A 107 29.55 -17.73 27.83
N SER A 108 29.36 -18.44 28.94
CA SER A 108 28.74 -19.78 28.91
C SER A 108 27.26 -19.77 28.50
N ASN A 109 26.60 -18.61 28.48
CA ASN A 109 25.19 -18.45 28.15
C ASN A 109 24.96 -17.18 27.30
N PRO A 110 25.28 -17.20 25.99
CA PRO A 110 25.11 -16.04 25.13
C PRO A 110 23.64 -15.65 25.01
N ILE A 111 23.36 -14.36 25.09
CA ILE A 111 22.02 -13.80 24.95
C ILE A 111 21.67 -13.73 23.46
N LYS A 112 20.49 -14.25 23.11
CA LYS A 112 19.87 -13.97 21.81
C LYS A 112 18.97 -12.77 21.96
N ALA A 113 19.31 -11.67 21.30
CA ALA A 113 18.51 -10.45 21.29
C ALA A 113 18.24 -9.99 19.86
N ILE A 114 17.09 -9.41 19.59
CA ILE A 114 16.76 -8.82 18.29
C ILE A 114 16.02 -7.49 18.49
N ALA A 115 16.37 -6.48 17.70
CA ALA A 115 15.62 -5.24 17.65
C ALA A 115 14.35 -5.45 16.82
N LEU A 116 13.20 -5.09 17.39
CA LEU A 116 11.93 -5.04 16.68
C LEU A 116 11.50 -3.57 16.55
N LEU A 117 11.37 -3.13 15.32
CA LEU A 117 10.83 -1.81 15.01
C LEU A 117 9.31 -1.92 14.99
N GLN A 118 8.63 -1.18 15.87
CA GLN A 118 7.17 -1.22 16.02
C GLN A 118 6.42 -0.54 14.85
N THR A 119 7.17 -0.11 13.84
CA THR A 119 6.74 0.65 12.66
C THR A 119 6.83 -0.22 11.41
N PRO A 120 5.84 -0.17 10.50
CA PRO A 120 5.88 -0.84 9.19
C PRO A 120 7.14 -0.53 8.37
N THR A 121 7.51 -1.47 7.49
CA THR A 121 8.75 -1.37 6.70
C THR A 121 8.76 -0.16 5.76
N ASP A 122 7.64 0.12 5.11
CA ASP A 122 7.46 1.28 4.24
C ASP A 122 7.44 2.60 5.02
N ALA A 123 6.91 2.60 6.23
CA ALA A 123 6.86 3.76 7.12
C ALA A 123 8.24 4.19 7.64
N LEU A 124 9.26 3.32 7.61
CA LEU A 124 10.64 3.72 7.93
C LEU A 124 11.20 4.74 6.93
N ASP A 125 10.87 4.60 5.64
CA ASP A 125 11.32 5.51 4.58
C ASP A 125 10.52 6.82 4.52
N LEU A 126 9.34 6.87 5.15
CA LEU A 126 8.53 8.09 5.28
C LEU A 126 9.18 9.12 6.22
N ARG A 127 10.16 8.70 7.03
CA ARG A 127 10.96 9.55 7.91
C ARG A 127 12.30 9.88 7.24
N PRO A 128 12.51 11.14 6.79
CA PRO A 128 13.76 11.53 6.13
C PRO A 128 15.00 11.25 6.98
N GLU A 129 14.90 11.41 8.29
CA GLU A 129 15.96 11.12 9.26
C GLU A 129 16.36 9.64 9.26
N ASN A 130 15.40 8.72 9.24
CA ASN A 130 15.65 7.28 9.21
C ASN A 130 16.28 6.88 7.89
N LYS A 131 15.71 7.34 6.78
CA LYS A 131 16.19 7.02 5.44
C LYS A 131 17.66 7.43 5.27
N ILE A 132 18.00 8.67 5.60
CA ILE A 132 19.37 9.18 5.48
C ILE A 132 20.32 8.43 6.42
N ALA A 133 19.91 8.17 7.66
CA ALA A 133 20.76 7.49 8.64
C ALA A 133 21.03 6.03 8.24
N LEU A 134 20.02 5.30 7.76
CA LEU A 134 20.13 3.92 7.30
C LEU A 134 20.96 3.82 6.00
N ASP A 135 20.77 4.76 5.07
CA ASP A 135 21.58 4.85 3.84
C ASP A 135 23.05 5.09 4.17
N ASN A 136 23.35 6.06 5.05
CA ASN A 136 24.73 6.34 5.50
C ASN A 136 25.36 5.14 6.20
N SER A 137 24.54 4.38 6.94
CA SER A 137 24.95 3.17 7.65
C SER A 137 25.00 1.93 6.76
N GLN A 138 24.89 2.11 5.44
CA GLN A 138 25.00 1.05 4.42
C GLN A 138 24.04 -0.12 4.69
N MET A 139 22.85 0.20 5.21
CA MET A 139 21.75 -0.75 5.36
C MET A 139 21.13 -1.06 4.00
N SER A 140 20.35 -2.14 3.94
CA SER A 140 19.79 -2.63 2.67
C SER A 140 18.70 -1.70 2.18
N SER A 141 18.72 -1.39 0.89
CA SER A 141 17.59 -0.70 0.25
C SER A 141 16.29 -1.52 0.43
N GLY A 142 15.26 -0.91 1.03
CA GLY A 142 14.01 -1.58 1.43
C GLY A 142 14.10 -2.40 2.73
N HIS A 143 15.05 -2.10 3.61
CA HIS A 143 15.11 -2.50 5.03
C HIS A 143 15.03 -4.00 5.33
N SER A 144 15.40 -4.85 4.36
CA SER A 144 15.33 -6.31 4.50
C SER A 144 16.19 -6.88 5.64
N ASP A 145 17.14 -6.09 6.13
CA ASP A 145 18.03 -6.36 7.26
C ASP A 145 17.47 -5.93 8.62
N LEU A 146 16.34 -5.22 8.68
CA LEU A 146 15.64 -4.84 9.90
C LEU A 146 14.44 -5.75 10.14
N LEU A 147 14.08 -6.02 11.39
CA LEU A 147 12.84 -6.71 11.75
C LEU A 147 11.80 -5.67 12.13
N THR A 148 10.73 -5.57 11.33
CA THR A 148 9.61 -4.67 11.59
C THR A 148 8.39 -5.43 12.11
N ILE A 149 7.40 -4.69 12.62
CA ILE A 149 6.17 -5.24 13.16
C ILE A 149 5.39 -6.10 12.16
N GLU A 150 5.51 -5.80 10.86
CA GLU A 150 4.84 -6.54 9.77
C GLU A 150 5.52 -7.88 9.46
N GLU A 151 6.78 -8.01 9.83
CA GLU A 151 7.60 -9.20 9.59
C GLU A 151 7.65 -10.12 10.83
N LEU A 152 6.90 -9.80 11.88
CA LEU A 152 6.72 -10.72 12.99
C LEU A 152 5.99 -11.98 12.52
N PRO A 153 6.46 -13.16 12.94
CA PRO A 153 5.90 -14.41 12.46
C PRO A 153 4.54 -14.77 13.08
N GLU A 154 4.19 -14.13 14.21
CA GLU A 154 2.95 -14.27 14.97
C GLU A 154 2.56 -12.91 15.56
N ASP A 155 1.31 -12.76 16.01
CA ASP A 155 0.87 -11.53 16.63
C ASP A 155 1.65 -11.23 17.94
N PRO A 156 1.90 -9.95 18.25
CA PRO A 156 2.66 -9.56 19.45
C PRO A 156 2.14 -10.11 20.77
N GLU A 157 0.83 -10.28 20.94
CA GLU A 157 0.22 -10.75 22.19
C GLU A 157 0.49 -12.24 22.41
N THR A 158 0.43 -13.03 21.34
CA THR A 158 0.86 -14.44 21.35
C THR A 158 2.37 -14.53 21.59
N LEU A 159 3.17 -13.80 20.81
CA LEU A 159 4.62 -13.85 20.89
C LEU A 159 5.16 -13.37 22.25
N ALA A 160 4.48 -12.40 22.89
CA ALA A 160 4.81 -11.89 24.22
C ALA A 160 4.91 -12.99 25.29
N ASN A 161 4.11 -14.05 25.15
CA ASN A 161 4.10 -15.18 26.08
C ASN A 161 5.20 -16.22 25.77
N ASP A 162 5.69 -16.23 24.53
CA ASP A 162 6.59 -17.26 24.03
C ASP A 162 8.05 -16.82 23.97
N ILE A 163 8.35 -15.54 24.21
CA ILE A 163 9.72 -15.00 24.25
C ILE A 163 10.28 -14.92 25.67
N LYS A 164 11.61 -14.76 25.79
CA LYS A 164 12.29 -14.60 27.09
C LYS A 164 11.81 -13.35 27.83
N GLY A 165 11.49 -12.31 27.08
CA GLY A 165 11.02 -11.02 27.55
C GLY A 165 11.39 -9.87 26.60
N ILE A 166 10.93 -8.68 26.94
CA ILE A 166 11.16 -7.45 26.17
C ILE A 166 12.11 -6.51 26.90
N VAL A 167 12.89 -5.75 26.13
CA VAL A 167 13.54 -4.52 26.58
C VAL A 167 12.86 -3.36 25.90
N ILE A 168 12.58 -2.31 26.66
CA ILE A 168 11.94 -1.09 26.17
C ILE A 168 12.97 0.02 26.13
N VAL A 169 12.98 0.74 25.01
CA VAL A 169 13.74 1.97 24.82
C VAL A 169 12.79 3.07 24.36
N ASP A 170 13.01 4.29 24.82
CA ASP A 170 12.34 5.50 24.32
C ASP A 170 10.80 5.52 24.50
N HIS A 171 10.31 4.76 25.49
CA HIS A 171 8.96 4.92 26.01
C HIS A 171 8.83 4.39 27.46
N PRO A 172 7.97 4.99 28.31
CA PRO A 172 8.01 4.72 29.75
C PRO A 172 7.31 3.45 30.21
N VAL A 173 6.54 2.79 29.33
CA VAL A 173 5.69 1.62 29.65
C VAL A 173 5.56 0.70 28.44
N PRO A 174 5.42 -0.63 28.60
CA PRO A 174 5.14 -1.52 27.47
C PRO A 174 3.94 -1.05 26.65
N LEU A 175 4.05 -1.13 25.32
CA LEU A 175 2.91 -0.92 24.44
C LEU A 175 1.82 -1.93 24.76
N ARG A 176 0.56 -1.58 24.49
CA ARG A 176 -0.60 -2.41 24.88
C ARG A 176 -0.48 -3.86 24.40
N LYS A 177 -0.01 -4.06 23.17
CA LYS A 177 0.18 -5.38 22.53
C LYS A 177 1.31 -6.23 23.15
N TRP A 178 2.13 -5.63 24.02
CA TRP A 178 3.24 -6.28 24.73
C TRP A 178 3.05 -6.28 26.25
N HIS A 179 1.84 -5.98 26.74
CA HIS A 179 1.58 -5.83 28.18
C HIS A 179 1.86 -7.10 29.01
N ASP A 180 1.66 -8.27 28.42
CA ASP A 180 1.91 -9.57 29.05
C ASP A 180 3.38 -10.03 28.94
N ALA A 181 4.19 -9.34 28.14
CA ALA A 181 5.59 -9.71 27.99
C ALA A 181 6.36 -9.42 29.28
N LYS A 182 7.24 -10.34 29.67
CA LYS A 182 8.17 -10.11 30.78
C LYS A 182 9.11 -8.94 30.43
N LEU A 183 9.01 -7.85 31.18
CA LEU A 183 9.87 -6.69 30.98
C LEU A 183 11.24 -6.90 31.66
N LEU A 184 12.29 -6.91 30.85
CA LEU A 184 13.67 -7.21 31.26
C LEU A 184 14.48 -5.97 31.59
N SER A 185 14.38 -4.91 30.78
CA SER A 185 15.10 -3.64 30.97
C SER A 185 14.27 -2.47 30.43
N ILE A 186 14.46 -1.27 30.97
CA ILE A 186 13.89 -0.01 30.44
C ILE A 186 14.98 1.05 30.34
N PHE A 187 15.01 1.75 29.21
CA PHE A 187 15.71 3.01 29.02
C PHE A 187 14.72 4.04 28.51
N ASP A 188 14.53 5.14 29.21
CA ASP A 188 13.62 6.16 28.74
C ASP A 188 14.01 7.53 29.24
N HIS A 189 13.83 8.54 28.39
CA HIS A 189 14.09 9.93 28.74
C HIS A 189 12.82 10.72 29.11
N HIS A 190 11.66 10.06 29.03
CA HIS A 190 10.38 10.59 29.51
C HIS A 190 10.19 10.38 31.02
N LYS A 191 9.00 10.74 31.50
CA LYS A 191 8.65 10.62 32.91
C LYS A 191 8.45 9.15 33.30
N ASP A 192 9.11 8.76 34.39
CA ASP A 192 8.91 7.46 35.03
C ASP A 192 7.45 7.28 35.50
N ASN A 193 6.79 6.25 34.95
CA ASN A 193 5.40 5.87 35.25
C ASN A 193 5.30 4.61 36.12
N GLY A 194 6.41 4.11 36.66
CA GLY A 194 6.45 2.96 37.57
C GLY A 194 6.37 1.59 36.89
N ALA A 195 6.49 1.51 35.56
CA ALA A 195 6.51 0.23 34.86
C ALA A 195 7.81 -0.54 35.13
N GLY A 196 7.69 -1.87 35.15
CA GLY A 196 8.81 -2.81 35.30
C GLY A 196 9.68 -2.55 36.53
N PRO A 197 9.14 -2.60 37.77
CA PRO A 197 9.94 -2.38 38.98
C PRO A 197 11.04 -3.42 39.21
N HIS A 198 11.03 -4.51 38.44
CA HIS A 198 12.03 -5.60 38.47
C HIS A 198 12.92 -5.62 37.22
N ALA A 199 12.77 -4.64 36.33
CA ALA A 199 13.59 -4.53 35.13
C ALA A 199 15.00 -4.06 35.51
N GLU A 200 16.03 -4.64 34.90
CA GLU A 200 17.43 -4.32 35.15
C GLU A 200 18.22 -4.36 33.83
N PRO A 201 18.93 -3.28 33.45
CA PRO A 201 18.85 -1.95 34.06
C PRO A 201 17.48 -1.28 33.82
N ARG A 202 17.10 -0.38 34.73
CA ARG A 202 15.91 0.48 34.61
C ARG A 202 16.32 1.93 34.79
N ILE A 203 16.49 2.64 33.69
CA ILE A 203 17.07 3.99 33.66
C ILE A 203 16.05 4.97 33.10
N PHE A 204 15.66 5.92 33.94
CA PHE A 204 14.86 7.09 33.56
C PHE A 204 15.69 8.35 33.79
N GLU A 205 16.08 9.03 32.73
CA GLU A 205 16.96 10.19 32.82
C GLU A 205 16.58 11.26 31.80
N LYS A 206 16.53 12.51 32.23
CA LYS A 206 16.19 13.62 31.34
C LYS A 206 17.40 14.01 30.47
N VAL A 207 17.47 13.43 29.28
CA VAL A 207 18.41 13.78 28.19
C VAL A 207 17.65 14.14 26.92
N ALA A 208 18.34 14.69 25.91
CA ALA A 208 17.69 15.06 24.65
C ALA A 208 17.29 13.83 23.82
N SER A 209 18.12 12.78 23.83
CA SER A 209 17.95 11.56 23.05
C SER A 209 17.99 10.33 23.96
N CYS A 210 17.04 9.42 23.85
CA CYS A 210 17.09 8.11 24.51
C CYS A 210 18.29 7.28 24.04
N THR A 211 18.73 7.43 22.79
CA THR A 211 19.98 6.83 22.28
C THR A 211 21.19 7.25 23.12
N THR A 212 21.23 8.46 23.68
CA THR A 212 22.28 8.86 24.64
C THR A 212 22.33 7.91 25.85
N ILE A 213 21.18 7.58 26.44
CA ILE A 213 21.12 6.70 27.62
C ILE A 213 21.63 5.31 27.27
N VAL A 214 21.11 4.75 26.16
CA VAL A 214 21.43 3.40 25.70
C VAL A 214 22.89 3.28 25.28
N ALA A 215 23.41 4.24 24.51
CA ALA A 215 24.79 4.24 24.07
C ALA A 215 25.75 4.42 25.25
N ARG A 216 25.45 5.30 26.21
CA ARG A 216 26.27 5.44 27.42
C ARG A 216 26.34 4.12 28.19
N GLN A 217 25.19 3.47 28.42
CA GLN A 217 25.14 2.17 29.10
C GLN A 217 25.94 1.11 28.35
N MET A 218 25.78 1.02 27.02
CA MET A 218 26.54 0.10 26.18
C MET A 218 28.05 0.33 26.32
N LEU A 219 28.50 1.59 26.28
CA LEU A 219 29.93 1.94 26.39
C LEU A 219 30.50 1.63 27.77
N ASP A 220 29.74 1.92 28.84
CA ASP A 220 30.13 1.60 30.21
C ASP A 220 30.26 0.09 30.42
N GLU A 221 29.31 -0.70 29.89
CA GLU A 221 29.38 -2.15 29.95
C GLU A 221 30.51 -2.72 29.08
N LEU A 222 30.72 -2.18 27.87
CA LEU A 222 31.80 -2.57 26.97
C LEU A 222 33.18 -2.39 27.61
N GLU A 223 33.45 -1.22 28.20
CA GLU A 223 34.74 -0.91 28.86
C GLU A 223 34.97 -1.73 30.13
N ALA A 224 33.90 -2.27 30.74
CA ALA A 224 33.98 -3.16 31.88
C ALA A 224 34.22 -4.63 31.49
N LEU A 225 34.11 -5.00 30.20
CA LEU A 225 34.36 -6.37 29.74
C LEU A 225 35.86 -6.72 29.82
N PRO A 226 36.20 -7.99 30.13
CA PRO A 226 37.59 -8.46 30.07
C PRO A 226 38.23 -8.30 28.69
N GLU A 227 37.40 -8.39 27.64
CA GLU A 227 37.77 -8.18 26.25
C GLU A 227 36.66 -7.38 25.56
N GLU A 228 36.99 -6.22 24.99
CA GLU A 228 36.07 -5.40 24.22
C GLU A 228 35.68 -6.10 22.91
N TYR A 229 34.39 -6.09 22.57
CA TYR A 229 33.93 -6.51 21.25
C TYR A 229 34.02 -5.35 20.24
N HIS A 230 34.15 -5.69 18.96
CA HIS A 230 34.19 -4.68 17.90
C HIS A 230 32.83 -4.00 17.72
N MET A 231 32.81 -2.66 17.77
CA MET A 231 31.65 -1.86 17.35
C MET A 231 31.80 -1.45 15.88
N PRO A 232 30.85 -1.83 15.00
CA PRO A 232 30.86 -1.41 13.61
C PRO A 232 30.76 0.10 13.50
N HIS A 233 31.50 0.70 12.55
CA HIS A 233 31.46 2.14 12.32
C HIS A 233 30.04 2.61 11.96
N GLU A 234 29.29 1.80 11.21
CA GLU A 234 27.93 2.05 10.80
C GLU A 234 26.97 2.18 12.01
N LEU A 235 27.16 1.38 13.06
CA LEU A 235 26.38 1.49 14.28
C LEU A 235 26.72 2.77 15.06
N LEU A 236 27.99 3.16 15.10
CA LEU A 236 28.43 4.40 15.73
C LEU A 236 27.90 5.63 14.98
N GLU A 237 27.82 5.58 13.65
CA GLU A 237 27.19 6.64 12.84
C GLU A 237 25.70 6.77 13.10
N LEU A 238 24.95 5.66 13.25
CA LEU A 238 23.55 5.71 13.69
C LEU A 238 23.41 6.40 15.05
N ILE A 239 24.22 5.99 16.03
CA ILE A 239 24.22 6.55 17.39
C ILE A 239 24.46 8.06 17.36
N LEU A 240 25.48 8.50 16.62
CA LEU A 240 25.82 9.93 16.50
C LEU A 240 24.71 10.71 15.78
N SER A 241 24.09 10.11 14.75
CA SER A 241 23.01 10.75 13.99
C SER A 241 21.76 10.96 14.84
N ALA A 242 21.36 9.95 15.62
CA ALA A 242 20.23 10.03 16.53
C ALA A 242 20.43 11.13 17.59
N ILE A 243 21.57 11.10 18.29
CA ILE A 243 21.89 12.11 19.33
C ILE A 243 21.94 13.52 18.71
N ALA A 244 22.55 13.67 17.53
CA ALA A 244 22.66 14.98 16.88
C ALA A 244 21.30 15.54 16.46
N ILE A 245 20.39 14.72 15.95
CA ILE A 245 19.08 15.17 15.47
C ILE A 245 18.20 15.60 16.64
N ASP A 246 18.08 14.77 17.68
CA ASP A 246 17.20 15.04 18.81
C ASP A 246 17.74 16.12 19.75
N ALA A 247 19.06 16.33 19.76
CA ALA A 247 19.68 17.43 20.49
C ALA A 247 19.81 18.75 19.69
N GLY A 248 19.10 18.88 18.55
CA GLY A 248 19.10 20.12 17.75
C GLY A 248 20.47 20.48 17.17
N GLY A 249 21.24 19.48 16.72
CA GLY A 249 22.63 19.62 16.30
C GLY A 249 23.58 19.88 17.48
N LEU A 250 23.30 19.27 18.63
CA LEU A 250 23.96 19.48 19.94
C LEU A 250 23.80 20.88 20.54
N ARG A 251 22.94 21.72 19.98
CA ARG A 251 22.61 23.05 20.51
C ARG A 251 21.76 22.95 21.77
N ASP A 252 20.79 22.04 21.75
CA ASP A 252 19.86 21.77 22.84
C ASP A 252 20.27 20.54 23.68
N ALA A 253 21.47 20.01 23.42
CA ALA A 253 22.05 18.87 24.14
C ALA A 253 22.22 19.14 25.63
N THR A 254 21.93 18.12 26.44
CA THR A 254 22.43 18.03 27.81
C THR A 254 23.94 17.76 27.82
N GLU A 255 24.56 17.86 28.99
CA GLU A 255 25.98 17.51 29.13
C GLU A 255 26.23 16.02 28.80
N GLU A 256 25.28 15.15 29.14
CA GLU A 256 25.39 13.71 28.90
C GLU A 256 25.25 13.38 27.40
N ASP A 257 24.41 14.09 26.66
CA ASP A 257 24.35 13.97 25.19
C ASP A 257 25.70 14.31 24.55
N ARG A 258 26.35 15.40 25.02
CA ARG A 258 27.66 15.83 24.50
C ARG A 258 28.76 14.83 24.83
N LYS A 259 28.84 14.36 26.07
CA LYS A 259 29.86 13.39 26.49
C LYS A 259 29.69 12.07 25.77
N THR A 260 28.47 11.57 25.65
CA THR A 260 28.20 10.29 24.99
C THR A 260 28.51 10.39 23.50
N ALA A 261 28.09 11.47 22.82
CA ALA A 261 28.47 11.71 21.42
C ALA A 261 30.01 11.80 21.23
N GLN A 262 30.71 12.50 22.13
CA GLN A 262 32.18 12.57 22.07
C GLN A 262 32.84 11.20 22.26
N ARG A 263 32.31 10.38 23.18
CA ARG A 263 32.83 9.05 23.46
C ARG A 263 32.54 8.09 22.30
N SER A 264 31.32 8.07 21.76
CA SER A 264 30.96 7.31 20.55
C SER A 264 31.82 7.71 19.34
N HIS A 265 32.11 9.00 19.18
CA HIS A 265 33.03 9.48 18.15
C HIS A 265 34.48 9.04 18.39
N ALA A 266 34.95 8.98 19.63
CA ALA A 266 36.29 8.47 19.93
C ALA A 266 36.42 6.99 19.55
N PHE A 267 35.38 6.18 19.78
CA PHE A 267 35.32 4.78 19.37
C PHE A 267 35.26 4.58 17.85
N SER A 268 34.84 5.58 17.07
CA SER A 268 34.80 5.48 15.61
C SER A 268 36.18 5.59 14.95
N GLY A 269 37.24 5.92 15.72
CA GLY A 269 38.63 5.93 15.26
C GLY A 269 39.01 7.13 14.40
N ALA A 270 38.16 8.16 14.31
CA ALA A 270 38.46 9.38 13.56
C ALA A 270 39.59 10.19 14.25
N GLN A 271 40.82 10.05 13.75
CA GLN A 271 41.90 11.01 14.03
C GLN A 271 41.41 12.42 13.64
N THR A 272 41.71 13.40 14.48
CA THR A 272 41.54 14.84 14.20
C THR A 272 42.34 15.25 12.97
N THR A 273 41.80 15.00 11.79
CA THR A 273 42.28 15.51 10.50
C THR A 273 41.09 16.02 9.70
N ALA A 274 40.94 17.35 9.73
CA ALA A 274 40.24 18.19 8.77
C ALA A 274 38.90 17.69 8.21
N LEU A 275 37.82 18.25 8.76
CA LEU A 275 36.56 18.56 8.07
C LEU A 275 36.83 19.50 6.88
N SER A 276 37.48 19.00 5.83
CA SER A 276 37.55 19.65 4.52
C SER A 276 37.27 18.61 3.46
N GLY A 277 35.99 18.30 3.23
CA GLY A 277 35.63 17.48 2.07
C GLY A 277 34.38 16.63 2.14
N THR A 278 33.37 16.92 2.97
CA THR A 278 32.02 16.37 2.73
C THR A 278 30.99 17.31 3.34
N ARG A 279 29.95 17.65 2.58
CA ARG A 279 28.97 18.70 2.88
C ARG A 279 28.08 18.31 4.05
N CYS A 280 28.44 18.77 5.25
CA CYS A 280 27.50 18.98 6.34
C CYS A 280 26.64 20.20 5.99
N VAL A 281 25.34 20.01 5.74
CA VAL A 281 24.38 21.11 5.51
C VAL A 281 23.86 21.60 6.86
N LEU A 282 24.67 22.42 7.54
CA LEU A 282 24.22 23.28 8.64
C LEU A 282 25.06 24.56 8.60
N SER A 283 24.52 25.67 8.09
CA SER A 283 25.21 26.95 8.01
C SER A 283 24.73 27.93 9.09
N GLY A 284 25.68 28.56 9.82
CA GLY A 284 25.49 29.84 10.52
C GLY A 284 26.10 30.07 11.93
N PHE A 285 27.44 30.14 12.06
CA PHE A 285 28.35 30.95 12.96
C PHE A 285 28.05 31.22 14.48
N PRO A 286 29.03 31.65 15.33
CA PRO A 286 30.44 31.23 15.57
C PRO A 286 30.85 31.15 17.07
N MET A 287 32.03 30.58 17.40
CA MET A 287 32.83 31.07 18.54
C MET A 287 34.35 30.79 18.40
N ARG A 288 35.15 31.75 18.89
CA ARG A 288 36.62 31.88 18.82
C ARG A 288 37.33 31.30 20.07
N PHE A 289 38.67 31.32 20.00
CA PHE A 289 39.74 31.06 21.00
C PHE A 289 40.36 29.66 20.87
N GLY A 290 41.67 29.44 20.93
CA GLY A 290 42.86 30.25 21.22
C GLY A 290 44.06 29.28 21.29
N ALA A 291 45.24 29.71 20.87
CA ALA A 291 46.39 28.89 20.51
C ALA A 291 47.19 28.22 21.67
N GLY A 292 47.88 27.13 21.34
CA GLY A 292 49.08 26.60 22.04
C GLY A 292 49.41 25.15 21.61
N TYR A 293 50.29 24.91 20.62
CA TYR A 293 51.72 24.50 20.77
C TYR A 293 51.94 23.27 21.67
N ARG A 294 52.68 22.18 21.33
CA ARG A 294 53.52 21.74 20.19
C ARG A 294 53.79 20.21 20.36
N PRO A 295 54.31 19.49 19.34
CA PRO A 295 54.40 18.02 19.28
C PRO A 295 55.82 17.45 19.48
N GLY A 296 55.92 16.12 19.59
CA GLY A 296 57.15 15.35 19.34
C GLY A 296 57.00 13.88 19.78
N VAL A 297 57.66 12.86 19.24
CA VAL A 297 58.56 12.64 18.08
C VAL A 297 58.62 11.10 17.93
N ALA A 298 58.44 10.65 16.69
CA ALA A 298 59.04 9.52 15.94
C ALA A 298 59.77 8.30 16.58
N VAL A 299 59.88 7.26 15.71
CA VAL A 299 60.89 6.16 15.64
C VAL A 299 60.49 4.92 16.50
N GLU A 300 60.54 3.65 16.10
CA GLU A 300 61.51 2.89 15.28
C GLU A 300 60.98 1.53 14.78
N GLN A 301 61.88 0.78 14.15
CA GLN A 301 61.80 -0.31 13.18
C GLN A 301 61.58 -1.74 13.74
N ARG A 302 61.25 -2.64 12.79
CA ARG A 302 61.35 -4.14 12.68
C ARG A 302 62.52 -4.81 13.48
N PRO A 303 62.72 -6.17 13.59
CA PRO A 303 62.27 -7.27 12.70
C PRO A 303 62.10 -8.74 13.27
N HIS A 304 61.70 -9.66 12.38
CA HIS A 304 62.08 -11.10 12.20
C HIS A 304 62.03 -12.18 13.31
N ALA A 305 61.40 -13.34 12.98
CA ALA A 305 61.98 -14.71 12.83
C ALA A 305 60.84 -15.76 12.74
N ARG A 306 60.66 -16.61 11.70
CA ARG A 306 61.38 -17.81 11.17
C ARG A 306 61.27 -19.12 12.01
N GLY A 307 60.80 -20.18 11.32
CA GLY A 307 61.09 -21.61 11.58
C GLY A 307 59.89 -22.52 11.24
N LEU A 308 59.79 -23.18 10.06
CA LEU A 308 60.35 -24.51 9.66
C LEU A 308 59.88 -25.66 10.57
N SER A 309 59.45 -26.86 10.17
CA SER A 309 59.42 -27.68 8.93
C SER A 309 58.59 -28.95 9.28
N SER A 310 57.95 -29.74 8.42
CA SER A 310 58.54 -30.75 7.51
C SER A 310 57.44 -31.73 7.02
N HIS A 311 57.55 -32.17 5.75
CA HIS A 311 56.85 -33.30 5.08
C HIS A 311 57.51 -34.67 5.46
N PRO A 312 57.21 -35.89 4.89
CA PRO A 312 56.35 -36.31 3.74
C PRO A 312 55.62 -37.70 3.84
N ALA A 313 54.93 -38.06 2.73
CA ALA A 313 54.90 -39.39 2.05
C ALA A 313 53.83 -40.48 2.34
N ARG A 314 53.01 -40.72 1.29
CA ARG A 314 52.60 -41.98 0.60
C ARG A 314 52.47 -43.31 1.39
N HIS A 315 51.35 -44.01 1.17
CA HIS A 315 51.36 -45.38 0.60
C HIS A 315 49.97 -45.84 0.09
N GLU A 316 50.02 -46.68 -0.94
CA GLU A 316 48.93 -47.35 -1.66
C GLU A 316 48.38 -48.62 -0.97
N HIS A 317 47.22 -49.05 -1.47
CA HIS A 317 46.79 -50.44 -1.75
C HIS A 317 45.84 -51.22 -0.81
N ARG A 318 44.73 -51.63 -1.47
CA ARG A 318 44.02 -52.93 -1.48
C ARG A 318 42.93 -53.24 -0.43
N ASP A 319 41.70 -53.30 -0.96
CA ASP A 319 40.73 -54.40 -0.93
C ASP A 319 40.93 -55.52 0.12
N ALA A 320 39.87 -55.82 0.87
CA ALA A 320 39.08 -57.05 0.71
C ALA A 320 38.19 -57.38 1.94
N HIS A 321 36.89 -57.58 1.66
CA HIS A 321 36.01 -58.64 2.18
C HIS A 321 35.70 -58.69 3.69
N SER A 322 34.43 -58.55 4.12
CA SER A 322 33.34 -59.58 4.09
C SER A 322 32.88 -59.79 5.55
N ALA A 323 31.64 -60.04 5.98
CA ALA A 323 30.31 -60.18 5.40
C ALA A 323 29.28 -60.24 6.55
N CYS A 324 28.02 -59.89 6.26
CA CYS A 324 26.75 -60.57 6.63
C CYS A 324 25.62 -59.52 6.52
N ALA A 325 24.82 -59.45 5.46
CA ALA A 325 23.82 -60.38 4.91
C ALA A 325 22.45 -60.33 5.61
N HIS A 326 21.39 -60.34 4.77
CA HIS A 326 19.93 -60.39 5.03
C HIS A 326 19.22 -59.02 5.09
N VAL A 327 18.18 -58.68 4.30
CA VAL A 327 17.22 -59.45 3.48
C VAL A 327 16.70 -58.60 2.32
N PHE A 328 16.75 -59.13 1.10
CA PHE A 328 15.73 -58.95 0.06
C PHE A 328 15.43 -60.34 -0.49
N ASN A 329 14.20 -60.85 -0.36
CA ASN A 329 13.66 -61.73 -1.39
C ASN A 329 12.13 -61.83 -1.38
N THR A 330 11.58 -61.49 -2.54
CA THR A 330 10.49 -62.14 -3.29
C THR A 330 9.42 -62.94 -2.55
N ALA A 331 8.18 -62.50 -2.79
CA ALA A 331 6.98 -63.31 -2.71
C ALA A 331 7.00 -64.39 -3.81
N ALA A 332 6.91 -65.66 -3.39
CA ALA A 332 6.56 -66.79 -4.23
C ALA A 332 5.52 -67.64 -3.49
N ILE A 333 4.24 -67.30 -3.65
CA ILE A 333 3.15 -68.23 -3.37
C ILE A 333 2.94 -69.05 -4.65
N MET A 334 3.51 -70.26 -4.67
CA MET A 334 3.12 -71.30 -5.62
C MET A 334 1.74 -71.82 -5.23
N ILE A 335 0.69 -71.40 -5.97
CA ILE A 335 -0.51 -72.22 -6.14
C ILE A 335 -0.32 -73.05 -7.40
N THR A 336 -0.21 -74.36 -7.18
CA THR A 336 -0.28 -75.41 -8.19
C THR A 336 -1.64 -75.40 -8.89
N LEU A 337 -1.74 -74.90 -10.13
CA LEU A 337 -2.88 -75.18 -11.00
C LEU A 337 -2.43 -75.51 -12.43
N ARG A 338 -3.05 -76.59 -12.94
CA ARG A 338 -2.77 -77.36 -14.15
C ARG A 338 -2.65 -76.55 -15.45
N ARG A 339 -1.88 -77.12 -16.39
CA ARG A 339 -1.70 -76.78 -17.82
C ARG A 339 -3.00 -76.83 -18.67
N SER A 340 -4.08 -76.17 -18.27
CA SER A 340 -5.27 -76.00 -19.15
C SER A 340 -6.02 -74.67 -19.05
N SER A 341 -5.56 -73.68 -18.28
CA SER A 341 -6.34 -72.45 -18.01
C SER A 341 -5.67 -71.13 -18.44
N ARG A 342 -4.76 -71.12 -19.42
CA ARG A 342 -4.16 -69.87 -19.92
C ARG A 342 -4.92 -69.21 -21.08
N ARG A 343 -5.82 -69.95 -21.74
CA ARG A 343 -6.63 -69.43 -22.87
C ARG A 343 -7.67 -68.37 -22.47
N PRO A 344 -8.43 -68.48 -21.36
CA PRO A 344 -9.43 -67.46 -21.02
C PRO A 344 -8.79 -66.14 -20.55
N ILE A 345 -7.65 -66.19 -19.86
CA ILE A 345 -6.95 -64.99 -19.37
C ILE A 345 -6.36 -64.19 -20.54
N LEU A 346 -5.74 -64.87 -21.50
CA LEU A 346 -5.25 -64.24 -22.72
C LEU A 346 -6.39 -63.68 -23.58
N LEU A 347 -7.54 -64.37 -23.64
CA LEU A 347 -8.75 -63.86 -24.31
C LEU A 347 -9.32 -62.62 -23.62
N CYS A 348 -9.37 -62.57 -22.28
CA CYS A 348 -9.81 -61.38 -21.55
C CYS A 348 -8.87 -60.19 -21.76
N ILE A 349 -7.55 -60.40 -21.73
CA ILE A 349 -6.57 -59.33 -22.01
C ILE A 349 -6.71 -58.85 -23.47
N SER A 350 -6.89 -59.77 -24.42
CA SER A 350 -7.09 -59.44 -25.83
C SER A 350 -8.40 -58.67 -26.05
N LEU A 351 -9.49 -59.04 -25.36
CA LEU A 351 -10.77 -58.34 -25.38
C LEU A 351 -10.69 -56.95 -24.75
N ILE A 352 -9.95 -56.79 -23.65
CA ILE A 352 -9.71 -55.47 -23.03
C ILE A 352 -8.89 -54.59 -23.98
N LEU A 353 -7.85 -55.12 -24.61
CA LEU A 353 -7.05 -54.38 -25.59
C LEU A 353 -7.84 -54.04 -26.85
N LEU A 354 -8.71 -54.95 -27.33
CA LEU A 354 -9.64 -54.68 -28.43
C LEU A 354 -10.70 -53.65 -28.05
N LEU A 355 -11.23 -53.68 -26.82
CA LEU A 355 -12.15 -52.66 -26.32
C LEU A 355 -11.46 -51.30 -26.21
N PHE A 356 -10.21 -51.25 -25.74
CA PHE A 356 -9.39 -50.02 -25.74
C PHE A 356 -9.11 -49.51 -27.16
N TRP A 357 -8.91 -50.41 -28.12
CA TRP A 357 -8.64 -50.06 -29.52
C TRP A 357 -9.91 -49.64 -30.28
N HIS A 358 -11.06 -50.22 -29.97
CA HIS A 358 -12.34 -49.92 -30.63
C HIS A 358 -13.09 -48.73 -30.01
N PHE A 359 -12.99 -48.53 -28.68
CA PHE A 359 -13.69 -47.44 -28.00
C PHE A 359 -12.83 -46.20 -27.79
N GLY A 360 -11.49 -46.31 -27.94
CA GLY A 360 -10.57 -45.23 -27.60
C GLY A 360 -10.67 -44.85 -26.12
N LEU A 361 -9.65 -44.18 -25.58
CA LEU A 361 -9.92 -43.34 -24.43
C LEU A 361 -10.93 -42.28 -24.90
N PRO A 362 -12.00 -41.96 -24.14
CA PRO A 362 -12.76 -40.76 -24.44
C PRO A 362 -11.72 -39.63 -24.53
N PRO A 363 -11.71 -38.83 -25.60
CA PRO A 363 -10.73 -37.76 -25.69
C PRO A 363 -10.87 -36.99 -24.38
N SER A 364 -9.78 -36.87 -23.62
CA SER A 364 -9.68 -35.79 -22.66
C SER A 364 -10.07 -34.57 -23.48
N VAL A 365 -11.23 -33.99 -23.20
CA VAL A 365 -11.68 -32.77 -23.87
C VAL A 365 -10.71 -31.69 -23.37
N ARG A 366 -9.50 -31.66 -23.93
CA ARG A 366 -8.68 -30.47 -23.97
C ARG A 366 -9.56 -29.50 -24.70
N ARG A 367 -10.19 -28.58 -23.96
CA ARG A 367 -10.80 -27.40 -24.57
C ARG A 367 -9.71 -26.80 -25.45
N GLN A 368 -9.91 -26.86 -26.76
CA GLN A 368 -9.07 -26.13 -27.70
C GLN A 368 -9.00 -24.68 -27.18
N PRO A 369 -7.81 -24.06 -27.14
CA PRO A 369 -7.72 -22.64 -26.82
C PRO A 369 -8.73 -21.90 -27.70
N LYS A 370 -9.58 -21.06 -27.11
CA LYS A 370 -10.54 -20.25 -27.91
C LYS A 370 -9.75 -19.58 -29.05
N PRO A 371 -10.25 -19.55 -30.29
CA PRO A 371 -9.57 -18.89 -31.40
C PRO A 371 -9.14 -17.46 -30.99
N ILE A 372 -8.00 -16.99 -31.49
CA ILE A 372 -7.65 -15.57 -31.31
C ILE A 372 -8.83 -14.76 -31.90
N PRO A 373 -9.39 -13.77 -31.19
CA PRO A 373 -10.45 -12.93 -31.74
C PRO A 373 -10.02 -12.35 -33.09
N ASP A 374 -10.97 -11.99 -33.95
CA ASP A 374 -10.63 -11.12 -35.07
C ASP A 374 -10.08 -9.80 -34.50
N THR A 375 -8.76 -9.62 -34.61
CA THR A 375 -8.07 -8.52 -33.97
C THR A 375 -8.11 -7.24 -34.79
N GLN A 376 -8.81 -7.24 -35.95
CA GLN A 376 -8.92 -6.07 -36.84
C GLN A 376 -7.58 -5.37 -37.13
N GLY A 377 -6.47 -6.13 -37.16
CA GLY A 377 -5.12 -5.59 -37.40
C GLY A 377 -4.30 -5.25 -36.14
N VAL A 378 -4.83 -5.45 -34.93
CA VAL A 378 -4.08 -5.36 -33.66
C VAL A 378 -3.19 -6.60 -33.49
N LEU A 379 -1.91 -6.39 -33.17
CA LEU A 379 -1.02 -7.50 -32.83
C LEU A 379 -1.35 -8.02 -31.44
N TYR A 380 -1.75 -9.29 -31.35
CA TYR A 380 -2.18 -9.91 -30.11
C TYR A 380 -1.18 -10.96 -29.63
N ARG A 381 -0.73 -10.85 -28.38
CA ARG A 381 0.13 -11.84 -27.71
C ARG A 381 -0.69 -12.54 -26.63
N ARG A 382 -0.79 -13.87 -26.65
CA ARG A 382 -1.38 -14.62 -25.53
C ARG A 382 -0.45 -14.61 -24.33
N SER A 383 -1.04 -14.75 -23.14
CA SER A 383 -0.24 -15.03 -21.94
C SER A 383 0.55 -16.33 -22.08
N SER A 384 1.78 -16.36 -21.59
CA SER A 384 2.70 -17.50 -21.73
C SER A 384 2.26 -18.74 -20.95
N PHE A 385 1.46 -18.54 -19.90
CA PHE A 385 0.76 -19.61 -19.20
C PHE A 385 -0.74 -19.60 -19.50
N ASP A 386 -1.30 -20.77 -19.81
CA ASP A 386 -2.72 -20.95 -20.12
C ASP A 386 -3.54 -21.16 -18.84
N TRP A 387 -3.85 -20.05 -18.17
CA TRP A 387 -4.65 -20.03 -16.93
C TRP A 387 -6.04 -20.62 -17.10
N ALA A 388 -6.64 -20.53 -18.30
CA ALA A 388 -7.98 -21.03 -18.59
C ALA A 388 -8.09 -22.57 -18.46
N ASN A 389 -6.98 -23.27 -18.69
CA ASN A 389 -6.88 -24.73 -18.64
C ASN A 389 -6.07 -25.24 -17.45
N LEU A 390 -5.86 -24.40 -16.42
CA LEU A 390 -5.22 -24.80 -15.17
C LEU A 390 -5.95 -26.01 -14.55
N ARG A 391 -5.18 -27.06 -14.22
CA ARG A 391 -5.70 -28.21 -13.47
C ARG A 391 -5.87 -27.82 -12.01
N ARG A 392 -7.12 -27.61 -11.61
CA ARG A 392 -7.48 -27.21 -10.24
C ARG A 392 -7.37 -28.35 -9.23
N GLN A 393 -6.86 -28.02 -8.04
CA GLN A 393 -6.77 -28.92 -6.90
C GLN A 393 -8.11 -29.03 -6.16
N TYR A 394 -8.87 -27.93 -6.08
CA TYR A 394 -10.17 -27.85 -5.43
C TYR A 394 -11.27 -27.46 -6.42
N PRO A 395 -11.51 -28.27 -7.48
CA PRO A 395 -12.58 -27.99 -8.44
C PRO A 395 -13.95 -28.03 -7.76
N ARG A 396 -14.87 -27.18 -8.25
CA ARG A 396 -16.26 -27.13 -7.75
C ARG A 396 -17.19 -27.90 -8.69
N ASP A 397 -17.93 -28.86 -8.15
CA ASP A 397 -18.83 -29.72 -8.92
C ASP A 397 -20.04 -28.96 -9.50
N LYS A 398 -20.52 -27.92 -8.78
CA LYS A 398 -21.65 -27.10 -9.19
C LYS A 398 -21.35 -25.62 -9.02
N LEU A 399 -21.25 -24.92 -10.14
CA LEU A 399 -21.11 -23.47 -10.20
C LEU A 399 -22.46 -22.78 -9.99
N LEU A 400 -22.48 -21.80 -9.10
CA LEU A 400 -23.54 -20.82 -8.95
C LEU A 400 -23.61 -19.96 -10.22
N ARG A 401 -24.81 -19.53 -10.57
CA ARG A 401 -25.07 -18.77 -11.81
C ARG A 401 -25.72 -17.45 -11.46
N LEU A 402 -25.54 -16.47 -12.35
CA LEU A 402 -26.20 -15.17 -12.27
C LEU A 402 -27.71 -15.33 -11.98
N PRO A 403 -28.28 -14.47 -11.12
CA PRO A 403 -29.69 -14.52 -10.78
C PRO A 403 -30.56 -14.31 -12.02
N LYS A 404 -31.64 -15.09 -12.12
CA LYS A 404 -32.59 -15.05 -13.23
C LYS A 404 -33.73 -14.07 -12.95
N GLY A 405 -34.46 -13.69 -14.00
CA GLY A 405 -35.61 -12.78 -13.94
C GLY A 405 -35.32 -11.44 -14.63
N ASP A 406 -36.32 -10.57 -14.68
CA ASP A 406 -36.16 -9.24 -15.26
C ASP A 406 -35.53 -8.28 -14.23
N PRO A 407 -34.71 -7.30 -14.66
CA PRO A 407 -34.25 -6.23 -13.78
C PRO A 407 -35.44 -5.46 -13.21
N ILE A 408 -35.30 -4.96 -11.98
CA ILE A 408 -36.27 -4.02 -11.41
C ILE A 408 -36.08 -2.62 -12.01
N THR A 409 -37.13 -1.80 -11.92
CA THR A 409 -37.03 -0.36 -12.18
C THR A 409 -36.58 0.34 -10.90
N PHE A 410 -35.35 0.82 -10.87
CA PHE A 410 -34.84 1.64 -9.77
C PHE A 410 -35.47 3.03 -9.76
N PRO A 411 -35.59 3.67 -8.58
CA PRO A 411 -35.71 5.11 -8.53
C PRO A 411 -34.58 5.76 -9.33
N ARG A 412 -34.89 6.87 -9.99
CA ARG A 412 -33.89 7.61 -10.75
C ARG A 412 -32.78 8.08 -9.81
N VAL A 413 -31.54 7.75 -10.16
CA VAL A 413 -30.36 8.15 -9.40
C VAL A 413 -30.03 9.61 -9.69
N GLN A 414 -29.88 9.95 -10.97
CA GLN A 414 -29.56 11.32 -11.34
C GLN A 414 -30.80 12.23 -11.30
N ARG A 415 -30.56 13.53 -11.16
CA ARG A 415 -31.61 14.54 -11.38
C ARG A 415 -32.16 14.47 -12.80
N ASP A 416 -33.32 15.09 -13.01
CA ASP A 416 -33.88 15.21 -14.36
C ASP A 416 -33.17 16.29 -15.20
N PRO A 417 -32.48 15.95 -16.30
CA PRO A 417 -31.80 16.91 -17.16
C PRO A 417 -32.74 17.97 -17.72
N SER A 418 -34.03 17.64 -17.88
CA SER A 418 -35.04 18.59 -18.37
C SER A 418 -35.24 19.79 -17.43
N GLN A 419 -34.84 19.66 -16.16
CA GLN A 419 -34.95 20.69 -15.14
C GLN A 419 -33.71 21.59 -15.06
N SER A 420 -32.67 21.32 -15.86
CA SER A 420 -31.43 22.10 -15.87
C SER A 420 -31.48 23.20 -16.94
N SER A 421 -31.80 24.42 -16.54
CA SER A 421 -31.63 25.62 -17.38
C SER A 421 -30.46 26.46 -16.87
N SER A 422 -29.26 26.24 -17.41
CA SER A 422 -28.09 27.08 -17.12
C SER A 422 -28.02 28.26 -18.10
N PRO A 423 -27.76 29.50 -17.64
CA PRO A 423 -27.47 30.63 -18.52
C PRO A 423 -26.25 30.34 -19.42
N ALA A 424 -26.18 30.94 -20.61
CA ALA A 424 -25.07 30.72 -21.56
C ALA A 424 -23.68 31.00 -20.95
N THR A 425 -23.57 32.01 -20.08
CA THR A 425 -22.34 32.34 -19.36
C THR A 425 -21.89 31.23 -18.41
N ALA A 426 -22.82 30.50 -17.79
CA ALA A 426 -22.49 29.35 -16.95
C ALA A 426 -21.96 28.18 -17.79
N VAL A 427 -22.54 27.95 -18.97
CA VAL A 427 -22.10 26.91 -19.91
C VAL A 427 -20.64 27.13 -20.35
N GLU A 428 -20.28 28.36 -20.72
CA GLU A 428 -18.90 28.70 -21.10
C GLU A 428 -17.90 28.47 -19.96
N VAL A 429 -18.26 28.84 -18.72
CA VAL A 429 -17.42 28.61 -17.53
C VAL A 429 -17.23 27.11 -17.29
N ILE A 430 -18.31 26.33 -17.30
CA ILE A 430 -18.24 24.87 -17.10
C ILE A 430 -17.38 24.21 -18.17
N GLN A 431 -17.54 24.60 -19.44
CA GLN A 431 -16.73 24.09 -20.53
C GLN A 431 -15.24 24.45 -20.36
N SER A 432 -14.94 25.67 -19.90
CA SER A 432 -13.57 26.08 -19.58
C SER A 432 -12.96 25.22 -18.46
N ARG A 433 -13.72 24.96 -17.38
CA ARG A 433 -13.30 24.09 -16.28
C ARG A 433 -13.04 22.66 -16.77
N ARG A 434 -13.94 22.08 -17.57
CA ARG A 434 -13.76 20.76 -18.21
C ARG A 434 -12.49 20.71 -19.07
N ASN A 435 -12.23 21.75 -19.86
CA ASN A 435 -11.05 21.84 -20.71
C ASN A 435 -9.75 21.94 -19.90
N ALA A 436 -9.77 22.61 -18.75
CA ALA A 436 -8.62 22.68 -17.85
C ALA A 436 -8.25 21.28 -17.31
N VAL A 437 -9.25 20.49 -16.91
CA VAL A 437 -9.06 19.08 -16.50
C VAL A 437 -8.50 18.24 -17.64
N LEU A 438 -9.07 18.37 -18.85
CA LEU A 438 -8.57 17.68 -20.05
C LEU A 438 -7.12 18.04 -20.37
N ASN A 439 -6.71 19.30 -20.15
CA ASN A 439 -5.33 19.72 -20.35
C ASN A 439 -4.38 19.12 -19.30
N ALA A 440 -4.81 19.02 -18.04
CA ALA A 440 -4.05 18.33 -17.00
C ALA A 440 -3.87 16.83 -17.32
N PHE A 441 -4.92 16.18 -17.84
CA PHE A 441 -4.85 14.81 -18.34
C PHE A 441 -3.84 14.68 -19.48
N ARG A 442 -3.97 15.52 -20.53
CA ARG A 442 -3.07 15.48 -21.70
C ARG A 442 -1.61 15.72 -21.32
N ARG A 443 -1.35 16.65 -20.40
CA ARG A 443 0.00 16.90 -19.86
C ARG A 443 0.56 15.64 -19.21
N SER A 444 -0.20 15.04 -18.32
CA SER A 444 0.20 13.83 -17.57
C SER A 444 0.41 12.64 -18.52
N TRP A 445 -0.53 12.43 -19.45
CA TRP A 445 -0.50 11.34 -20.42
C TRP A 445 0.67 11.47 -21.39
N ALA A 446 0.91 12.66 -21.95
CA ALA A 446 2.04 12.89 -22.85
C ALA A 446 3.38 12.67 -22.14
N SER A 447 3.48 13.02 -20.85
CA SER A 447 4.66 12.74 -20.04
C SER A 447 4.83 11.23 -19.81
N TYR A 448 3.76 10.54 -19.39
CA TYR A 448 3.76 9.09 -19.22
C TYR A 448 4.17 8.36 -20.51
N GLN A 449 3.55 8.70 -21.65
CA GLN A 449 3.89 8.15 -22.97
C GLN A 449 5.37 8.33 -23.33
N LYS A 450 5.99 9.43 -22.90
CA LYS A 450 7.39 9.73 -23.21
C LYS A 450 8.38 9.04 -22.27
N HIS A 451 8.03 8.95 -20.99
CA HIS A 451 8.99 8.63 -19.92
C HIS A 451 8.78 7.26 -19.27
N ALA A 452 7.56 6.72 -19.34
CA ALA A 452 7.16 5.54 -18.59
C ALA A 452 6.21 4.62 -19.39
N TRP A 453 6.18 4.72 -20.73
CA TRP A 453 5.30 3.88 -21.55
C TRP A 453 5.51 2.39 -21.24
N THR A 454 4.43 1.67 -20.98
CA THR A 454 4.38 0.25 -20.54
C THR A 454 4.91 -0.03 -19.13
N TRP A 455 5.40 0.96 -18.40
CA TRP A 455 5.57 0.86 -16.95
C TRP A 455 4.23 1.06 -16.25
N ASP A 456 4.11 0.57 -15.03
CA ASP A 456 2.88 0.74 -14.27
C ASP A 456 2.60 2.21 -13.95
N GLU A 457 3.63 2.99 -13.62
CA GLU A 457 3.50 4.40 -13.26
C GLU A 457 4.66 5.27 -13.75
N LEU A 458 4.38 6.56 -13.92
CA LEU A 458 5.39 7.62 -14.11
C LEU A 458 5.88 8.13 -12.76
N MET A 459 7.18 8.37 -12.67
CA MET A 459 7.82 9.15 -11.60
C MET A 459 7.94 10.62 -12.08
N PRO A 460 7.02 11.53 -11.67
CA PRO A 460 6.80 12.83 -12.30
C PRO A 460 7.87 13.89 -11.99
N VAL A 461 8.78 13.64 -11.05
CA VAL A 461 9.90 14.54 -10.72
C VAL A 461 11.16 14.11 -11.48
N SER A 462 11.51 12.82 -11.47
CA SER A 462 12.71 12.30 -12.14
C SER A 462 12.51 11.97 -13.62
N GLY A 463 11.28 11.72 -14.06
CA GLY A 463 10.97 11.26 -15.41
C GLY A 463 11.33 9.80 -15.68
N GLN A 464 11.29 8.96 -14.64
CA GLN A 464 11.48 7.50 -14.71
C GLN A 464 10.13 6.76 -14.66
N GLY A 465 10.16 5.44 -14.75
CA GLY A 465 9.00 4.57 -14.52
C GLY A 465 9.23 3.62 -13.34
N LYS A 466 8.14 3.18 -12.70
CA LYS A 466 8.17 2.13 -11.65
C LYS A 466 7.05 1.09 -11.90
N ASN A 467 7.25 -0.12 -11.38
CA ASN A 467 6.35 -1.27 -11.58
C ASN A 467 5.83 -1.89 -10.26
N PRO A 468 5.02 -1.18 -9.45
CA PRO A 468 4.44 -1.76 -8.24
C PRO A 468 3.29 -2.76 -8.50
N PHE A 469 2.77 -2.85 -9.72
CA PHE A 469 1.58 -3.62 -10.09
C PHE A 469 1.88 -4.75 -11.08
N GLY A 470 3.00 -5.45 -10.88
CA GLY A 470 3.37 -6.60 -11.71
C GLY A 470 4.11 -6.24 -13.00
N GLY A 471 4.26 -4.95 -13.33
CA GLY A 471 4.78 -4.51 -14.64
C GLY A 471 3.79 -4.78 -15.77
N PHE A 472 2.49 -4.68 -15.47
CA PHE A 472 1.38 -4.90 -16.40
C PHE A 472 0.83 -3.61 -16.99
N ALA A 473 1.62 -2.54 -16.96
CA ALA A 473 1.29 -1.23 -17.51
C ALA A 473 0.01 -0.64 -16.91
N ALA A 474 -0.10 -0.67 -15.57
CA ALA A 474 -1.26 -0.18 -14.82
C ALA A 474 -1.81 1.15 -15.37
N SER A 475 -0.99 2.20 -15.50
CA SER A 475 -1.43 3.49 -16.05
C SER A 475 -2.06 3.42 -17.45
N ILE A 476 -1.63 2.50 -18.33
CA ILE A 476 -2.27 2.31 -19.64
C ILE A 476 -3.64 1.68 -19.47
N VAL A 477 -3.70 0.55 -18.76
CA VAL A 477 -4.94 -0.25 -18.63
C VAL A 477 -6.01 0.53 -17.89
N ASP A 478 -5.62 1.16 -16.79
CA ASP A 478 -6.46 1.95 -15.89
C ASP A 478 -6.97 3.23 -16.59
N SER A 479 -6.23 3.79 -17.55
CA SER A 479 -6.66 5.00 -18.27
C SER A 479 -7.54 4.74 -19.49
N LEU A 480 -7.73 3.49 -19.93
CA LEU A 480 -8.40 3.19 -21.21
C LEU A 480 -9.80 3.80 -21.31
N ASP A 481 -10.59 3.65 -20.25
CA ASP A 481 -11.94 4.20 -20.22
C ASP A 481 -11.92 5.74 -20.17
N THR A 482 -11.01 6.36 -19.43
CA THR A 482 -10.85 7.82 -19.37
C THR A 482 -10.47 8.39 -20.73
N LEU A 483 -9.53 7.76 -21.45
CA LEU A 483 -9.19 8.14 -22.82
C LEU A 483 -10.43 8.12 -23.72
N TRP A 484 -11.28 7.09 -23.55
CA TRP A 484 -12.54 7.01 -24.28
C TRP A 484 -13.54 8.09 -23.85
N ILE A 485 -13.73 8.31 -22.55
CA ILE A 485 -14.67 9.31 -22.02
C ILE A 485 -14.28 10.72 -22.46
N MET A 486 -12.99 11.04 -22.46
CA MET A 486 -12.45 12.37 -22.81
C MET A 486 -12.31 12.63 -24.32
N GLY A 487 -12.70 11.66 -25.18
CA GLY A 487 -12.62 11.81 -26.63
C GLY A 487 -11.22 11.61 -27.23
N LEU A 488 -10.27 11.09 -26.47
CA LEU A 488 -8.86 10.86 -26.87
C LEU A 488 -8.72 9.52 -27.60
N ARG A 489 -9.42 9.38 -28.73
CA ARG A 489 -9.53 8.11 -29.48
C ARG A 489 -8.20 7.62 -30.03
N ARG A 490 -7.34 8.51 -30.52
CA ARG A 490 -6.02 8.12 -31.04
C ARG A 490 -5.14 7.53 -29.93
N GLU A 491 -5.12 8.16 -28.77
CA GLU A 491 -4.38 7.71 -27.60
C GLU A 491 -4.95 6.40 -27.06
N PHE A 492 -6.27 6.25 -27.08
CA PHE A 492 -6.95 4.99 -26.79
C PHE A 492 -6.49 3.86 -27.73
N ASP A 493 -6.48 4.08 -29.05
CA ASP A 493 -6.05 3.06 -30.01
C ASP A 493 -4.59 2.63 -29.76
N GLN A 494 -3.71 3.58 -29.43
CA GLN A 494 -2.32 3.29 -29.05
C GLN A 494 -2.22 2.47 -27.76
N ALA A 495 -3.04 2.80 -26.76
CA ALA A 495 -3.13 2.06 -25.51
C ALA A 495 -3.63 0.62 -25.75
N VAL A 496 -4.67 0.43 -26.57
CA VAL A 496 -5.19 -0.90 -26.95
C VAL A 496 -4.10 -1.77 -27.59
N GLN A 497 -3.27 -1.19 -28.46
CA GLN A 497 -2.14 -1.90 -29.08
C GLN A 497 -1.11 -2.36 -28.03
N ALA A 498 -0.80 -1.53 -27.04
CA ALA A 498 0.10 -1.93 -25.95
C ALA A 498 -0.52 -3.03 -25.07
N VAL A 499 -1.80 -2.89 -24.72
CA VAL A 499 -2.54 -3.86 -23.91
C VAL A 499 -2.66 -5.22 -24.58
N ALA A 500 -2.84 -5.25 -25.90
CA ALA A 500 -2.89 -6.48 -26.68
C ALA A 500 -1.62 -7.34 -26.56
N LEU A 501 -0.50 -6.74 -26.16
CA LEU A 501 0.80 -7.38 -26.02
C LEU A 501 1.13 -7.81 -24.58
N ILE A 502 0.32 -7.43 -23.59
CA ILE A 502 0.54 -7.81 -22.18
C ILE A 502 0.45 -9.33 -22.03
N ASP A 503 1.40 -9.91 -21.30
CA ASP A 503 1.40 -11.30 -20.88
C ASP A 503 1.25 -11.35 -19.36
N TRP A 504 0.10 -11.81 -18.87
CA TRP A 504 -0.25 -11.78 -17.45
C TRP A 504 0.59 -12.74 -16.59
N ASP A 505 1.38 -13.63 -17.19
CA ASP A 505 2.32 -14.50 -16.47
C ASP A 505 3.79 -14.02 -16.57
N ASN A 506 4.08 -13.08 -17.47
CA ASN A 506 5.44 -12.56 -17.67
C ASN A 506 5.70 -11.37 -16.75
N THR A 507 6.01 -11.66 -15.49
CA THR A 507 6.41 -10.67 -14.49
C THR A 507 7.69 -11.09 -13.76
N THR A 508 8.42 -10.11 -13.24
CA THR A 508 9.59 -10.34 -12.37
C THR A 508 9.18 -10.52 -10.90
N MET A 509 7.92 -10.24 -10.56
CA MET A 509 7.40 -10.38 -9.20
C MET A 509 6.99 -11.82 -8.90
N THR A 510 7.18 -12.26 -7.66
CA THR A 510 6.75 -13.59 -7.22
C THR A 510 5.27 -13.65 -6.86
N SER A 511 4.64 -12.49 -6.65
CA SER A 511 3.22 -12.33 -6.38
C SER A 511 2.72 -10.96 -6.80
N ILE A 512 1.41 -10.86 -7.03
CA ILE A 512 0.69 -9.59 -7.21
C ILE A 512 -0.44 -9.48 -6.19
N ASN A 513 -0.86 -8.25 -5.88
CA ASN A 513 -2.03 -8.03 -5.05
C ASN A 513 -3.30 -8.35 -5.85
N MET A 514 -4.12 -9.26 -5.33
CA MET A 514 -5.29 -9.76 -6.04
C MET A 514 -6.41 -8.70 -6.17
N PHE A 515 -6.55 -7.86 -5.15
CA PHE A 515 -7.49 -6.73 -5.12
C PHE A 515 -7.07 -5.65 -6.12
N GLU A 516 -5.85 -5.12 -6.01
CA GLU A 516 -5.33 -4.05 -6.88
C GLU A 516 -5.36 -4.44 -8.37
N THR A 517 -4.99 -5.68 -8.68
CA THR A 517 -5.02 -6.17 -10.07
C THR A 517 -6.46 -6.27 -10.59
N THR A 518 -7.42 -6.60 -9.72
CA THR A 518 -8.83 -6.73 -10.12
C THR A 518 -9.44 -5.37 -10.40
N ILE A 519 -9.36 -4.43 -9.45
CA ILE A 519 -10.05 -3.14 -9.57
C ILE A 519 -9.49 -2.29 -10.71
N ARG A 520 -8.15 -2.30 -10.92
CA ARG A 520 -7.47 -1.51 -11.95
C ARG A 520 -7.47 -2.20 -13.31
N HIS A 521 -6.88 -3.39 -13.38
CA HIS A 521 -6.63 -4.02 -14.68
C HIS A 521 -7.87 -4.69 -15.23
N LEU A 522 -8.51 -5.56 -14.43
CA LEU A 522 -9.74 -6.21 -14.90
C LEU A 522 -10.87 -5.19 -15.04
N GLY A 523 -11.01 -4.27 -14.09
CA GLY A 523 -11.95 -3.16 -14.15
C GLY A 523 -11.78 -2.28 -15.39
N GLY A 524 -10.57 -1.77 -15.63
CA GLY A 524 -10.27 -0.91 -16.78
C GLY A 524 -10.52 -1.59 -18.12
N LEU A 525 -10.12 -2.86 -18.28
CA LEU A 525 -10.39 -3.63 -19.50
C LEU A 525 -11.89 -3.83 -19.76
N LEU A 526 -12.64 -4.21 -18.72
CA LEU A 526 -14.08 -4.46 -18.82
C LEU A 526 -14.85 -3.18 -19.14
N SER A 527 -14.50 -2.07 -18.49
CA SER A 527 -15.16 -0.79 -18.73
C SER A 527 -14.85 -0.23 -20.11
N ALA A 528 -13.58 -0.25 -20.50
CA ALA A 528 -13.17 0.16 -21.83
C ALA A 528 -13.87 -0.70 -22.91
N TYR A 529 -14.08 -1.99 -22.67
CA TYR A 529 -14.89 -2.84 -23.55
C TYR A 529 -16.37 -2.43 -23.57
N ASP A 530 -16.99 -2.18 -22.42
CA ASP A 530 -18.40 -1.74 -22.37
C ASP A 530 -18.63 -0.41 -23.13
N LEU A 531 -17.62 0.46 -23.16
CA LEU A 531 -17.65 1.76 -23.84
C LEU A 531 -17.33 1.70 -25.33
N SER A 532 -16.34 0.90 -25.72
CA SER A 532 -15.79 0.87 -27.09
C SER A 532 -16.26 -0.32 -27.93
N SER A 533 -16.70 -1.40 -27.27
CA SER A 533 -16.95 -2.72 -27.85
C SER A 533 -15.72 -3.37 -28.51
N GLU A 534 -14.49 -2.96 -28.14
CA GLU A 534 -13.27 -3.49 -28.75
C GLU A 534 -12.97 -4.95 -28.35
N PRO A 535 -13.02 -5.93 -29.26
CA PRO A 535 -12.94 -7.34 -28.92
C PRO A 535 -11.63 -7.77 -28.23
N VAL A 536 -10.53 -7.08 -28.54
CA VAL A 536 -9.20 -7.35 -27.95
C VAL A 536 -9.21 -7.13 -26.45
N LEU A 537 -9.93 -6.10 -25.98
CA LEU A 537 -10.04 -5.78 -24.54
C LEU A 537 -10.79 -6.88 -23.79
N LEU A 538 -11.91 -7.37 -24.34
CA LEU A 538 -12.63 -8.50 -23.75
C LEU A 538 -11.78 -9.78 -23.71
N ALA A 539 -10.99 -10.02 -24.76
CA ALA A 539 -10.09 -11.16 -24.79
C ALA A 539 -9.01 -11.06 -23.69
N LYS A 540 -8.41 -9.88 -23.52
CA LYS A 540 -7.43 -9.62 -22.44
C LYS A 540 -8.05 -9.68 -21.05
N ALA A 541 -9.25 -9.14 -20.87
CA ALA A 541 -10.02 -9.26 -19.64
C ALA A 541 -10.33 -10.71 -19.30
N THR A 542 -10.64 -11.54 -20.30
CA THR A 542 -10.88 -12.97 -20.09
C THR A 542 -9.61 -13.70 -19.69
N GLU A 543 -8.47 -13.44 -20.35
CA GLU A 543 -7.18 -14.02 -19.96
C GLU A 543 -6.79 -13.65 -18.52
N LEU A 544 -6.94 -12.37 -18.15
CA LEU A 544 -6.66 -11.89 -16.80
C LEU A 544 -7.65 -12.49 -15.78
N GLY A 545 -8.94 -12.53 -16.12
CA GLY A 545 -9.97 -13.12 -15.28
C GLY A 545 -9.71 -14.61 -15.02
N ASP A 546 -9.23 -15.35 -16.03
CA ASP A 546 -8.82 -16.76 -15.88
C ASP A 546 -7.65 -16.90 -14.89
N MET A 547 -6.65 -16.01 -14.95
CA MET A 547 -5.55 -15.97 -13.98
C MET A 547 -6.05 -15.66 -12.57
N LEU A 548 -6.81 -14.58 -12.40
CA LEU A 548 -7.32 -14.17 -11.08
C LEU A 548 -8.25 -15.24 -10.49
N TYR A 549 -9.04 -15.90 -11.33
CA TYR A 549 -9.90 -17.00 -10.92
C TYR A 549 -9.12 -18.21 -10.39
N ALA A 550 -7.88 -18.45 -10.86
CA ALA A 550 -7.00 -19.45 -10.26
C ALA A 550 -6.66 -19.15 -8.80
N GLY A 551 -6.75 -17.89 -8.36
CA GLY A 551 -6.57 -17.48 -6.97
C GLY A 551 -7.64 -18.06 -6.03
N PHE A 552 -8.81 -18.42 -6.56
CA PHE A 552 -9.89 -19.06 -5.81
C PHE A 552 -9.76 -20.59 -5.72
N ASP A 553 -8.70 -21.19 -6.28
CA ASP A 553 -8.39 -22.62 -6.13
C ASP A 553 -7.79 -22.91 -4.75
N THR A 554 -8.56 -22.58 -3.71
CA THR A 554 -8.27 -22.81 -2.29
C THR A 554 -9.29 -23.81 -1.74
N GLU A 555 -8.95 -24.48 -0.63
CA GLU A 555 -9.80 -25.52 -0.03
C GLU A 555 -11.25 -25.03 0.21
N ASN A 556 -11.39 -23.85 0.81
CA ASN A 556 -12.67 -23.22 1.10
C ASN A 556 -13.19 -22.29 0.00
N GLY A 557 -12.38 -22.00 -1.04
CA GLY A 557 -12.77 -21.19 -2.18
C GLY A 557 -12.79 -19.69 -1.90
N MET A 558 -12.13 -19.24 -0.83
CA MET A 558 -11.89 -17.83 -0.56
C MET A 558 -10.58 -17.38 -1.24
N PRO A 559 -10.52 -16.12 -1.72
CA PRO A 559 -9.33 -15.60 -2.38
C PRO A 559 -8.21 -15.28 -1.39
N PRO A 560 -6.94 -15.29 -1.82
CA PRO A 560 -5.81 -14.72 -1.09
C PRO A 560 -5.75 -13.19 -1.22
N PHE A 561 -5.08 -12.52 -0.29
CA PHE A 561 -4.61 -11.13 -0.51
C PHE A 561 -3.52 -11.05 -1.60
N TRP A 562 -2.51 -11.93 -1.51
CA TRP A 562 -1.42 -12.04 -2.48
C TRP A 562 -1.62 -13.25 -3.41
N PHE A 563 -1.81 -13.01 -4.70
CA PHE A 563 -1.76 -14.05 -5.73
C PHE A 563 -0.30 -14.46 -5.96
N LYS A 564 0.08 -15.65 -5.51
CA LYS A 564 1.45 -16.17 -5.65
C LYS A 564 1.51 -17.07 -6.88
N PHE A 565 2.16 -16.63 -7.96
CA PHE A 565 2.14 -17.33 -9.26
C PHE A 565 2.48 -18.82 -9.16
N SER A 566 3.56 -19.15 -8.43
CA SER A 566 3.95 -20.55 -8.23
C SER A 566 2.90 -21.33 -7.44
N ALA A 567 2.37 -20.75 -6.36
CA ALA A 567 1.35 -21.43 -5.54
C ALA A 567 0.06 -21.67 -6.33
N ALA A 568 -0.41 -20.69 -7.12
CA ALA A 568 -1.58 -20.83 -7.98
C ALA A 568 -1.39 -21.93 -9.05
N LYS A 569 -0.21 -22.01 -9.69
CA LYS A 569 0.08 -23.05 -10.71
C LYS A 569 0.09 -24.47 -10.15
N TYR A 570 0.46 -24.64 -8.88
CA TYR A 570 0.62 -25.95 -8.25
C TYR A 570 -0.45 -26.29 -7.19
N GLY A 571 -1.51 -25.49 -7.07
CA GLY A 571 -2.63 -25.77 -6.15
C GLY A 571 -2.32 -25.49 -4.66
N HIS A 572 -1.34 -24.65 -4.37
CA HIS A 572 -0.90 -24.30 -3.01
C HIS A 572 -1.36 -22.92 -2.56
N GLN A 573 -2.26 -22.28 -3.31
CA GLN A 573 -2.83 -20.99 -2.94
C GLN A 573 -3.74 -21.17 -1.70
N VAL A 574 -3.70 -20.22 -0.77
CA VAL A 574 -4.53 -20.21 0.44
C VAL A 574 -5.01 -18.79 0.73
N GLY A 575 -6.20 -18.66 1.29
CA GLY A 575 -6.66 -17.38 1.87
C GLY A 575 -5.79 -16.97 3.06
N GLY A 576 -5.72 -15.67 3.35
CA GLY A 576 -5.09 -15.16 4.56
C GLY A 576 -5.97 -15.35 5.79
N ASP A 577 -5.32 -15.28 6.95
CA ASP A 577 -5.96 -15.41 8.28
C ASP A 577 -6.32 -14.05 8.89
N ARG A 578 -5.78 -12.96 8.35
CA ARG A 578 -6.13 -11.59 8.71
C ARG A 578 -5.86 -10.66 7.54
N ASP A 579 -6.66 -10.79 6.48
CA ASP A 579 -6.56 -9.95 5.29
C ASP A 579 -7.56 -8.80 5.37
N SER A 580 -7.29 -7.72 4.64
CA SER A 580 -8.21 -6.63 4.38
C SER A 580 -9.63 -7.13 4.06
N SER A 581 -10.63 -6.59 4.73
CA SER A 581 -12.03 -6.94 4.46
C SER A 581 -12.44 -6.53 3.04
N ALA A 582 -11.89 -5.43 2.51
CA ALA A 582 -12.08 -5.02 1.13
C ALA A 582 -11.50 -6.04 0.14
N SER A 583 -10.31 -6.62 0.40
CA SER A 583 -9.55 -7.31 -0.65
C SER A 583 -10.24 -8.51 -1.30
N GLY A 584 -11.00 -9.29 -0.54
CA GLY A 584 -11.74 -10.44 -1.07
C GLY A 584 -13.13 -10.05 -1.63
N CYS A 585 -13.68 -8.93 -1.15
CA CYS A 585 -15.04 -8.51 -1.43
C CYS A 585 -15.12 -7.63 -2.68
N SER A 586 -14.12 -6.77 -2.87
CA SER A 586 -14.01 -5.77 -3.93
C SER A 586 -13.48 -6.36 -5.24
N MET A 587 -13.89 -7.59 -5.53
CA MET A 587 -13.76 -8.26 -6.82
C MET A 587 -15.13 -8.57 -7.43
N SER A 588 -16.21 -8.38 -6.66
CA SER A 588 -17.54 -8.86 -7.01
C SER A 588 -18.10 -8.19 -8.26
N MET A 589 -17.84 -6.90 -8.46
CA MET A 589 -18.36 -6.18 -9.63
C MET A 589 -17.69 -6.65 -10.92
N GLU A 590 -16.36 -6.74 -10.94
CA GLU A 590 -15.55 -7.10 -12.10
C GLU A 590 -15.83 -8.55 -12.52
N PHE A 591 -15.80 -9.48 -11.55
CA PHE A 591 -16.08 -10.90 -11.83
C PHE A 591 -17.53 -11.11 -12.27
N THR A 592 -18.49 -10.40 -11.67
CA THR A 592 -19.89 -10.44 -12.10
C THR A 592 -20.04 -9.91 -13.52
N ARG A 593 -19.44 -8.76 -13.82
CA ARG A 593 -19.53 -8.17 -15.16
C ARG A 593 -18.87 -9.06 -16.21
N LEU A 594 -17.71 -9.64 -15.90
CA LEU A 594 -17.05 -10.62 -16.77
C LEU A 594 -17.96 -11.84 -17.03
N SER A 595 -18.64 -12.38 -16.01
CA SER A 595 -19.65 -13.42 -16.21
C SER A 595 -20.84 -12.96 -17.05
N GLN A 596 -21.33 -11.74 -16.87
CA GLN A 596 -22.45 -11.20 -17.65
C GLN A 596 -22.13 -11.12 -19.15
N ILE A 597 -20.93 -10.67 -19.51
CA ILE A 597 -20.55 -10.44 -20.91
C ILE A 597 -19.97 -11.69 -21.59
N THR A 598 -19.31 -12.59 -20.84
CA THR A 598 -18.74 -13.83 -21.42
C THR A 598 -19.70 -15.03 -21.36
N GLY A 599 -20.70 -14.97 -20.47
CA GLY A 599 -21.58 -16.10 -20.17
C GLY A 599 -20.92 -17.22 -19.34
N ASP A 600 -19.66 -17.09 -18.95
CA ASP A 600 -18.98 -18.10 -18.12
C ASP A 600 -19.34 -17.86 -16.64
N PRO A 601 -20.08 -18.77 -15.98
CA PRO A 601 -20.59 -18.54 -14.62
C PRO A 601 -19.51 -18.63 -13.54
N LYS A 602 -18.29 -19.08 -13.86
CA LYS A 602 -17.26 -19.36 -12.87
C LYS A 602 -16.80 -18.12 -12.11
N TYR A 603 -16.77 -16.96 -12.77
CA TYR A 603 -16.34 -15.71 -12.16
C TYR A 603 -17.38 -15.24 -11.12
N TYR A 604 -18.65 -15.20 -11.50
CA TYR A 604 -19.74 -14.92 -10.57
C TYR A 604 -19.79 -15.93 -9.41
N ASP A 605 -19.60 -17.23 -9.66
CA ASP A 605 -19.57 -18.26 -8.59
C ASP A 605 -18.51 -17.97 -7.53
N ALA A 606 -17.30 -17.54 -7.93
CA ALA A 606 -16.22 -17.23 -7.01
C ALA A 606 -16.61 -16.13 -6.02
N THR A 607 -17.12 -15.00 -6.51
CA THR A 607 -17.43 -13.84 -5.65
C THR A 607 -18.77 -13.95 -4.95
N GLU A 608 -19.72 -14.70 -5.51
CA GLU A 608 -20.97 -15.05 -4.84
C GLU A 608 -20.72 -15.81 -3.53
N ARG A 609 -19.69 -16.66 -3.46
CA ARG A 609 -19.32 -17.38 -2.23
C ARG A 609 -18.73 -16.45 -1.17
N VAL A 610 -17.95 -15.45 -1.58
CA VAL A 610 -17.46 -14.40 -0.66
C VAL A 610 -18.64 -13.62 -0.10
N LYS A 611 -19.62 -13.24 -0.93
CA LYS A 611 -20.85 -12.60 -0.46
C LYS A 611 -21.63 -13.47 0.53
N GLN A 612 -21.72 -14.77 0.30
CA GLN A 612 -22.37 -15.70 1.23
C GLN A 612 -21.68 -15.70 2.60
N PHE A 613 -20.35 -15.72 2.63
CA PHE A 613 -19.58 -15.56 3.87
C PHE A 613 -19.89 -14.25 4.59
N LEU A 614 -19.92 -13.12 3.88
CA LEU A 614 -20.28 -11.84 4.48
C LEU A 614 -21.69 -11.86 5.08
N ARG A 615 -22.69 -12.29 4.29
CA ARG A 615 -24.09 -12.39 4.74
C ARG A 615 -24.21 -13.25 6.00
N ASP A 616 -23.55 -14.40 6.01
CA ASP A 616 -23.66 -15.38 7.09
C ASP A 616 -22.97 -14.90 8.38
N THR A 617 -22.07 -13.92 8.29
CA THR A 617 -21.34 -13.37 9.45
C THR A 617 -21.76 -11.98 9.88
N GLN A 618 -22.56 -11.26 9.08
CA GLN A 618 -22.91 -9.84 9.31
C GLN A 618 -23.46 -9.57 10.72
N GLN A 619 -24.24 -10.49 11.26
CA GLN A 619 -24.91 -10.35 12.56
C GLN A 619 -24.12 -10.95 13.73
N ASP A 620 -23.03 -11.68 13.43
CA ASP A 620 -22.22 -12.40 14.41
C ASP A 620 -20.91 -11.67 14.76
N THR A 621 -20.68 -10.49 14.17
CA THR A 621 -19.50 -9.65 14.48
C THR A 621 -19.65 -8.95 15.83
N LEU A 622 -18.58 -8.30 16.29
CA LEU A 622 -18.62 -7.50 17.53
C LEU A 622 -19.49 -6.23 17.42
N ILE A 623 -19.81 -5.79 16.20
CA ILE A 623 -20.79 -4.73 15.92
C ILE A 623 -21.80 -5.30 14.92
N PRO A 624 -22.86 -5.99 15.40
CA PRO A 624 -23.85 -6.63 14.53
C PRO A 624 -24.42 -5.67 13.50
N GLY A 625 -24.39 -6.08 12.23
CA GLY A 625 -24.79 -5.29 11.08
C GLY A 625 -23.64 -4.86 10.19
N MET A 626 -22.39 -4.85 10.68
CA MET A 626 -21.20 -4.48 9.89
C MET A 626 -20.00 -5.41 10.13
N TRP A 627 -18.98 -5.31 9.29
CA TRP A 627 -17.77 -6.15 9.35
C TRP A 627 -16.56 -5.37 9.85
N PRO A 628 -15.60 -6.03 10.52
CA PRO A 628 -14.36 -5.39 10.93
C PRO A 628 -13.43 -5.16 9.72
N ALA A 629 -12.40 -4.34 9.92
CA ALA A 629 -11.43 -3.96 8.90
C ALA A 629 -10.67 -5.15 8.29
N PHE A 630 -10.51 -6.23 9.05
CA PHE A 630 -9.82 -7.45 8.62
C PHE A 630 -10.71 -8.68 8.81
N LEU A 631 -10.65 -9.60 7.84
CA LEU A 631 -11.36 -10.87 7.85
C LEU A 631 -10.38 -12.04 7.76
N ASN A 632 -10.75 -13.16 8.38
CA ASN A 632 -10.03 -14.42 8.21
C ASN A 632 -10.66 -15.19 7.05
N TYR A 633 -10.16 -14.99 5.83
CA TYR A 633 -10.66 -15.72 4.65
C TYR A 633 -10.32 -17.21 4.70
N ARG A 634 -9.23 -17.62 5.34
CA ARG A 634 -8.85 -19.04 5.45
C ARG A 634 -9.83 -19.88 6.28
N LYS A 635 -10.29 -19.33 7.40
CA LYS A 635 -11.23 -19.97 8.34
C LYS A 635 -12.66 -19.46 8.19
N MET A 636 -12.88 -18.44 7.36
CA MET A 636 -14.16 -17.76 7.16
C MET A 636 -14.72 -17.22 8.49
N LEU A 637 -13.93 -16.36 9.15
CA LEU A 637 -14.30 -15.73 10.43
C LEU A 637 -14.21 -14.19 10.34
N ALA A 638 -15.13 -13.50 11.03
CA ALA A 638 -15.20 -12.05 11.11
C ALA A 638 -15.06 -11.56 12.56
N THR A 639 -13.94 -11.90 13.21
CA THR A 639 -13.74 -11.73 14.67
C THR A 639 -12.80 -10.60 15.07
N ASP A 640 -12.27 -9.82 14.12
CA ASP A 640 -11.39 -8.67 14.42
C ASP A 640 -12.18 -7.58 15.18
N THR A 641 -11.45 -6.72 15.90
CA THR A 641 -11.99 -5.73 16.84
C THR A 641 -12.04 -4.32 16.27
N HIS A 642 -11.34 -4.05 15.18
CA HIS A 642 -11.27 -2.72 14.58
C HIS A 642 -12.32 -2.59 13.47
N PHE A 643 -13.20 -1.60 13.58
CA PHE A 643 -14.27 -1.33 12.62
C PHE A 643 -14.06 0.05 12.00
N THR A 644 -13.97 0.08 10.68
CA THR A 644 -13.78 1.29 9.89
C THR A 644 -14.50 1.11 8.55
N ILE A 645 -14.70 2.21 7.84
CA ILE A 645 -14.93 2.20 6.38
C ILE A 645 -13.87 3.00 5.63
N GLY A 646 -12.76 3.36 6.28
CA GLY A 646 -11.56 3.86 5.60
C GLY A 646 -10.77 2.72 4.96
N GLY A 647 -9.47 2.94 4.79
CA GLY A 647 -8.58 1.95 4.19
C GLY A 647 -8.71 0.58 4.86
N GLN A 648 -8.56 -0.48 4.06
CA GLN A 648 -8.80 -1.89 4.40
C GLN A 648 -10.26 -2.35 4.38
N ALA A 649 -11.24 -1.45 4.37
CA ALA A 649 -12.65 -1.83 4.51
C ALA A 649 -13.60 -1.10 3.56
N ASP A 650 -13.31 0.15 3.21
CA ASP A 650 -14.00 1.01 2.25
C ASP A 650 -14.87 0.28 1.21
N SER A 651 -14.25 -0.33 0.23
CA SER A 651 -14.85 -0.85 -0.99
C SER A 651 -15.68 -2.11 -0.78
N LEU A 652 -15.54 -2.80 0.37
CA LEU A 652 -16.50 -3.83 0.80
C LEU A 652 -17.89 -3.21 0.89
N TYR A 653 -18.01 -2.08 1.60
CA TYR A 653 -19.28 -1.39 1.82
C TYR A 653 -19.79 -0.73 0.56
N GLU A 654 -18.88 -0.13 -0.21
CA GLU A 654 -19.16 0.51 -1.49
C GLU A 654 -19.81 -0.44 -2.49
N TYR A 655 -19.31 -1.68 -2.56
CA TYR A 655 -19.77 -2.66 -3.53
C TYR A 655 -21.16 -3.21 -3.21
N LEU A 656 -21.67 -3.09 -1.98
CA LEU A 656 -23.01 -3.61 -1.64
C LEU A 656 -24.13 -2.93 -2.46
N PRO A 657 -24.34 -1.60 -2.38
CA PRO A 657 -25.34 -0.93 -3.21
C PRO A 657 -24.99 -0.96 -4.70
N LYS A 658 -23.70 -0.92 -5.07
CA LYS A 658 -23.27 -0.97 -6.48
C LYS A 658 -23.55 -2.33 -7.13
N MET A 659 -23.39 -3.44 -6.40
CA MET A 659 -23.77 -4.78 -6.85
C MET A 659 -25.28 -4.94 -7.00
N HIS A 660 -26.07 -4.32 -6.11
CA HIS A 660 -27.52 -4.26 -6.27
C HIS A 660 -27.90 -3.61 -7.60
N ALA A 661 -27.24 -2.50 -7.98
CA ALA A 661 -27.41 -1.87 -9.29
C ALA A 661 -26.90 -2.75 -10.46
N LEU A 662 -25.70 -3.33 -10.36
CA LEU A 662 -25.06 -4.11 -11.43
C LEU A 662 -25.82 -5.39 -11.76
N LEU A 663 -26.46 -6.01 -10.78
CA LEU A 663 -27.31 -7.19 -10.98
C LEU A 663 -28.73 -6.83 -11.45
N GLY A 664 -29.06 -5.54 -11.53
CA GLY A 664 -30.41 -5.06 -11.88
C GLY A 664 -31.43 -5.34 -10.77
N GLY A 665 -31.01 -5.40 -9.51
CA GLY A 665 -31.87 -5.68 -8.36
C GLY A 665 -32.37 -7.11 -8.23
N ARG A 666 -31.84 -8.04 -9.04
CA ARG A 666 -32.26 -9.45 -9.06
C ARG A 666 -31.78 -10.26 -7.85
N ASP A 667 -30.75 -9.78 -7.15
CA ASP A 667 -30.34 -10.33 -5.87
C ASP A 667 -30.68 -9.33 -4.75
N PRO A 668 -31.75 -9.58 -3.98
CA PRO A 668 -32.18 -8.67 -2.92
C PRO A 668 -31.24 -8.70 -1.71
N GLN A 669 -30.32 -9.66 -1.61
CA GLN A 669 -29.42 -9.77 -0.47
C GLN A 669 -28.43 -8.60 -0.41
N TYR A 670 -27.95 -8.12 -1.56
CA TYR A 670 -27.08 -6.94 -1.60
C TYR A 670 -27.76 -5.70 -1.04
N ALA A 671 -29.05 -5.47 -1.37
CA ALA A 671 -29.82 -4.37 -0.80
C ALA A 671 -29.94 -4.50 0.71
N LYS A 672 -30.34 -5.68 1.20
CA LYS A 672 -30.49 -5.94 2.63
C LYS A 672 -29.17 -5.75 3.40
N MET A 673 -28.09 -6.34 2.89
CA MET A 673 -26.75 -6.21 3.49
C MET A 673 -26.30 -4.74 3.52
N ALA A 674 -26.55 -3.98 2.43
CA ALA A 674 -26.23 -2.56 2.36
C ALA A 674 -27.02 -1.74 3.38
N GLU A 675 -28.33 -1.97 3.51
CA GLU A 675 -29.18 -1.26 4.48
C GLU A 675 -28.68 -1.50 5.91
N GLU A 676 -28.52 -2.76 6.31
CA GLU A 676 -28.05 -3.14 7.65
C GLU A 676 -26.65 -2.57 7.95
N ALA A 677 -25.74 -2.62 6.97
CA ALA A 677 -24.39 -2.09 7.12
C ALA A 677 -24.37 -0.58 7.24
N LEU A 678 -25.06 0.14 6.37
CA LEU A 678 -25.06 1.61 6.35
C LEU A 678 -25.78 2.21 7.57
N ASP A 679 -26.86 1.57 8.05
CA ASP A 679 -27.50 1.96 9.31
C ASP A 679 -26.55 1.77 10.51
N THR A 680 -25.80 0.66 10.52
CA THR A 680 -24.83 0.36 11.57
C THR A 680 -23.61 1.30 11.53
N VAL A 681 -23.08 1.59 10.35
CA VAL A 681 -22.00 2.58 10.13
C VAL A 681 -22.45 3.96 10.59
N SER A 682 -23.65 4.40 10.23
CA SER A 682 -24.20 5.71 10.64
C SER A 682 -24.28 5.85 12.16
N LYS A 683 -24.55 4.75 12.87
CA LYS A 683 -24.66 4.74 14.33
C LYS A 683 -23.31 4.72 15.04
N ASN A 684 -22.31 4.02 14.50
CA ASN A 684 -21.07 3.71 15.23
C ASN A 684 -19.85 4.49 14.73
N LEU A 685 -19.82 4.90 13.45
CA LEU A 685 -18.66 5.53 12.83
C LEU A 685 -18.90 6.99 12.46
N VAL A 686 -20.11 7.34 12.04
CA VAL A 686 -20.43 8.72 11.61
C VAL A 686 -20.63 9.60 12.84
N PHE A 687 -19.89 10.70 12.92
CA PHE A 687 -19.90 11.58 14.08
C PHE A 687 -19.89 13.07 13.70
N ARG A 688 -20.34 13.89 14.66
CA ARG A 688 -20.29 15.34 14.58
C ARG A 688 -18.96 15.87 15.12
N PRO A 689 -18.11 16.53 14.30
CA PRO A 689 -16.86 17.10 14.78
C PRO A 689 -17.06 18.47 15.48
N LEU A 690 -16.19 18.79 16.45
CA LEU A 690 -16.06 20.12 17.05
C LEU A 690 -15.23 21.03 16.10
N ILE A 691 -15.88 21.99 15.43
CA ILE A 691 -15.28 22.87 14.41
C ILE A 691 -15.61 24.35 14.66
N PRO A 692 -14.72 25.30 14.27
CA PRO A 692 -14.83 26.73 14.62
C PRO A 692 -16.04 27.48 14.07
N ASP A 693 -16.57 27.07 12.92
CA ASP A 693 -17.66 27.75 12.23
C ASP A 693 -19.04 27.11 12.49
N ASN A 694 -19.09 26.05 13.30
CA ASN A 694 -20.29 25.25 13.57
C ASN A 694 -20.99 24.72 12.29
N ALA A 695 -20.31 24.64 11.13
CA ALA A 695 -20.92 24.21 9.86
C ALA A 695 -21.64 22.85 10.00
N ASP A 696 -22.81 22.64 9.37
CA ASP A 696 -23.58 21.37 9.47
C ASP A 696 -22.94 20.24 8.61
N ILE A 697 -21.82 19.71 9.09
CA ILE A 697 -21.07 18.59 8.52
C ILE A 697 -21.03 17.37 9.44
N LEU A 698 -20.70 16.21 8.87
CA LEU A 698 -20.39 14.98 9.58
C LEU A 698 -19.05 14.44 9.09
N PHE A 699 -18.30 13.79 9.97
CA PHE A 699 -17.10 13.03 9.65
C PHE A 699 -17.32 11.54 9.91
N ILE A 700 -16.42 10.72 9.40
CA ILE A 700 -16.43 9.28 9.59
C ILE A 700 -15.16 8.94 10.35
N GLY A 701 -15.35 8.32 11.51
CA GLY A 701 -14.30 7.79 12.37
C GLY A 701 -14.26 6.27 12.33
N ASP A 702 -13.49 5.71 13.25
CA ASP A 702 -13.41 4.27 13.48
C ASP A 702 -14.07 3.91 14.81
N THR A 703 -14.21 2.61 15.06
CA THR A 703 -14.60 2.08 16.37
C THR A 703 -13.77 0.86 16.71
N ASN A 704 -13.18 0.86 17.91
CA ASN A 704 -12.60 -0.32 18.51
C ASN A 704 -13.67 -1.02 19.36
N ALA A 705 -14.10 -2.19 18.92
CA ALA A 705 -15.12 -2.98 19.60
C ALA A 705 -14.52 -3.86 20.69
N HIS A 706 -15.29 -4.10 21.75
CA HIS A 706 -14.86 -4.91 22.88
C HIS A 706 -15.96 -5.88 23.32
N LYS A 707 -15.56 -7.10 23.72
CA LYS A 707 -16.51 -8.11 24.24
C LYS A 707 -17.03 -7.79 25.65
N THR A 708 -16.22 -7.15 26.47
CA THR A 708 -16.44 -7.01 27.92
C THR A 708 -16.65 -5.57 28.39
N ARG A 709 -16.44 -4.58 27.51
CA ARG A 709 -16.62 -3.15 27.81
C ARG A 709 -17.30 -2.44 26.64
N ALA A 710 -17.71 -1.20 26.85
CA ALA A 710 -18.30 -0.37 25.79
C ALA A 710 -17.30 -0.18 24.63
N ASN A 711 -17.85 -0.10 23.42
CA ASN A 711 -17.08 0.21 22.22
C ASN A 711 -16.47 1.61 22.33
N GLU A 712 -15.26 1.76 21.79
CA GLU A 712 -14.50 3.00 21.84
C GLU A 712 -14.49 3.65 20.46
N HIS A 713 -15.21 4.76 20.32
CA HIS A 713 -15.20 5.56 19.10
C HIS A 713 -13.88 6.33 18.94
N VAL A 714 -13.26 6.21 17.77
CA VAL A 714 -12.00 6.85 17.40
C VAL A 714 -12.30 7.92 16.35
N PRO A 715 -12.32 9.21 16.71
CA PRO A 715 -12.68 10.30 15.80
C PRO A 715 -11.53 10.65 14.85
N GLU A 716 -11.19 9.71 13.97
CA GLU A 716 -10.16 9.85 12.95
C GLU A 716 -10.76 9.77 11.55
N MET A 717 -10.58 10.84 10.79
CA MET A 717 -11.01 10.92 9.42
C MET A 717 -9.84 10.64 8.48
N GLN A 718 -10.09 9.78 7.50
CA GLN A 718 -9.15 9.46 6.42
C GLN A 718 -9.62 10.11 5.11
N HIS A 719 -8.72 10.47 4.19
CA HIS A 719 -9.11 10.86 2.84
C HIS A 719 -9.88 9.73 2.17
N LEU A 720 -9.39 8.49 2.34
CA LEU A 720 -10.07 7.27 1.89
C LEU A 720 -11.52 7.16 2.35
N SER A 721 -11.90 7.67 3.52
CA SER A 721 -13.29 7.61 4.02
C SER A 721 -14.23 8.58 3.29
N CYS A 722 -13.72 9.51 2.48
CA CYS A 722 -14.53 10.52 1.83
C CYS A 722 -15.43 10.01 0.71
N PHE A 723 -15.20 8.81 0.16
CA PHE A 723 -16.07 8.18 -0.85
C PHE A 723 -17.48 7.92 -0.31
N ALA A 724 -17.61 7.83 1.03
CA ALA A 724 -18.83 7.46 1.70
C ALA A 724 -19.98 8.44 1.42
N GLY A 725 -19.68 9.72 1.15
CA GLY A 725 -20.68 10.68 0.71
C GLY A 725 -21.41 10.21 -0.56
N GLY A 726 -20.65 9.82 -1.59
CA GLY A 726 -21.18 9.26 -2.84
C GLY A 726 -21.87 7.92 -2.63
N MET A 727 -21.30 7.04 -1.78
CA MET A 727 -21.90 5.75 -1.42
C MET A 727 -23.30 5.92 -0.79
N TYR A 728 -23.43 6.75 0.25
CA TYR A 728 -24.72 7.02 0.90
C TYR A 728 -25.71 7.67 -0.06
N ALA A 729 -25.26 8.57 -0.94
CA ALA A 729 -26.10 9.24 -1.94
C ALA A 729 -26.68 8.24 -2.95
N LEU A 730 -25.82 7.37 -3.48
CA LEU A 730 -26.22 6.33 -4.42
C LEU A 730 -27.17 5.33 -3.75
N ALA A 731 -26.84 4.89 -2.54
CA ALA A 731 -27.68 4.01 -1.73
C ALA A 731 -29.06 4.64 -1.44
N SER A 732 -29.12 5.95 -1.16
CA SER A 732 -30.37 6.66 -0.90
C SER A 732 -31.38 6.49 -2.05
N ARG A 733 -30.87 6.50 -3.30
CA ARG A 733 -31.67 6.34 -4.51
C ARG A 733 -31.97 4.88 -4.80
N LEU A 734 -30.94 4.03 -4.82
CA LEU A 734 -31.09 2.62 -5.19
C LEU A 734 -31.94 1.81 -4.19
N LEU A 735 -31.83 2.13 -2.91
CA LEU A 735 -32.53 1.44 -1.81
C LEU A 735 -33.80 2.18 -1.37
N ASN A 736 -34.12 3.32 -1.99
CA ASN A 736 -35.25 4.16 -1.61
C ASN A 736 -35.23 4.59 -0.12
N ARG A 737 -34.05 4.98 0.36
CA ARG A 737 -33.76 5.45 1.72
C ARG A 737 -33.45 6.96 1.70
N PRO A 738 -34.46 7.85 1.66
CA PRO A 738 -34.23 9.29 1.51
C PRO A 738 -33.45 9.90 2.67
N ASP A 739 -33.49 9.28 3.85
CA ASP A 739 -32.72 9.66 5.03
C ASP A 739 -31.20 9.58 4.81
N TYR A 740 -30.72 8.65 3.99
CA TYR A 740 -29.30 8.54 3.63
C TYR A 740 -28.79 9.75 2.85
N MET A 741 -29.64 10.46 2.12
CA MET A 741 -29.22 11.67 1.38
C MET A 741 -28.75 12.77 2.34
N SER A 742 -29.40 12.94 3.50
CA SER A 742 -28.98 13.95 4.47
C SER A 742 -27.60 13.63 5.05
N ILE A 743 -27.35 12.36 5.34
CA ILE A 743 -26.04 11.89 5.82
C ILE A 743 -24.98 12.08 4.73
N ALA A 744 -25.30 11.71 3.49
CA ALA A 744 -24.44 11.87 2.32
C ALA A 744 -23.99 13.32 2.09
N GLU A 745 -24.93 14.27 2.13
CA GLU A 745 -24.62 15.69 1.98
C GLU A 745 -23.68 16.18 3.08
N LYS A 746 -23.96 15.83 4.35
CA LYS A 746 -23.15 16.29 5.49
C LYS A 746 -21.75 15.71 5.50
N ILE A 747 -21.59 14.44 5.12
CA ILE A 747 -20.27 13.80 4.93
C ILE A 747 -19.51 14.50 3.81
N THR A 748 -20.16 14.73 2.67
CA THR A 748 -19.51 15.37 1.51
C THR A 748 -19.10 16.80 1.83
N ARG A 749 -19.96 17.59 2.50
CA ARG A 749 -19.58 18.92 3.00
C ARG A 749 -18.43 18.85 3.99
N GLY A 750 -18.36 17.80 4.82
CA GLY A 750 -17.25 17.55 5.72
C GLY A 750 -15.92 17.39 4.99
N CYS A 751 -15.87 16.54 3.96
CA CYS A 751 -14.68 16.38 3.13
C CYS A 751 -14.26 17.68 2.44
N VAL A 752 -15.20 18.42 1.86
CA VAL A 752 -14.93 19.73 1.25
C VAL A 752 -14.43 20.74 2.30
N TRP A 753 -14.96 20.71 3.52
CA TRP A 753 -14.51 21.55 4.62
C TRP A 753 -13.07 21.23 5.00
N SER A 754 -12.71 19.94 5.10
CA SER A 754 -11.35 19.50 5.42
C SER A 754 -10.33 19.90 4.35
N TYR A 755 -10.72 19.94 3.07
CA TYR A 755 -9.87 20.50 2.00
C TYR A 755 -9.56 21.98 2.22
N LYS A 756 -10.56 22.75 2.65
CA LYS A 756 -10.43 24.20 2.87
C LYS A 756 -9.69 24.56 4.16
N ALA A 757 -9.46 23.60 5.05
CA ALA A 757 -8.84 23.85 6.35
C ALA A 757 -7.33 24.14 6.28
N PHE A 758 -6.63 23.62 5.26
CA PHE A 758 -5.19 23.78 5.13
C PHE A 758 -4.80 24.89 4.14
N PRO A 759 -3.65 25.55 4.31
CA PRO A 759 -3.20 26.62 3.42
C PRO A 759 -3.02 26.22 1.95
N THR A 760 -2.75 24.93 1.67
CA THR A 760 -2.68 24.37 0.31
C THR A 760 -4.04 24.28 -0.38
N GLY A 761 -5.14 24.31 0.38
CA GLY A 761 -6.47 23.95 -0.09
C GLY A 761 -6.64 22.43 -0.29
N LEU A 762 -5.79 21.60 0.32
CA LEU A 762 -5.86 20.14 0.28
C LEU A 762 -6.04 19.56 1.68
N MET A 763 -6.87 18.53 1.81
CA MET A 763 -6.97 17.80 3.08
C MET A 763 -5.81 16.83 3.24
N ALA A 764 -5.45 16.56 4.49
CA ALA A 764 -4.47 15.55 4.86
C ALA A 764 -5.02 14.13 4.63
N GLU A 765 -4.12 13.15 4.50
CA GLU A 765 -4.49 11.75 4.40
C GLU A 765 -5.22 11.25 5.65
N ILE A 766 -4.64 11.46 6.83
CA ILE A 766 -5.23 10.98 8.08
C ILE A 766 -5.15 12.09 9.13
N SER A 767 -6.31 12.43 9.68
CA SER A 767 -6.44 13.47 10.71
C SER A 767 -7.36 13.05 11.85
N SER A 768 -6.93 13.38 13.07
CA SER A 768 -7.73 13.17 14.27
C SER A 768 -8.49 14.43 14.62
N HIS A 769 -9.73 14.26 15.08
CA HIS A 769 -10.65 15.31 15.45
C HIS A 769 -11.17 15.10 16.88
N ILE A 770 -12.00 16.05 17.32
CA ILE A 770 -12.73 15.93 18.58
C ILE A 770 -14.19 15.70 18.22
N SER A 771 -14.78 14.61 18.71
CA SER A 771 -16.21 14.36 18.54
C SER A 771 -17.01 15.20 19.55
N CYS A 772 -18.07 15.86 19.08
CA CYS A 772 -18.99 16.61 19.94
C CYS A 772 -19.59 15.72 21.04
N ALA A 773 -19.88 14.45 20.72
CA ALA A 773 -20.45 13.50 21.68
C ALA A 773 -19.52 13.26 22.88
N GLN A 774 -18.20 13.32 22.67
CA GLN A 774 -17.18 13.13 23.71
C GLN A 774 -17.01 14.34 24.64
N LEU A 775 -17.62 15.50 24.34
CA LEU A 775 -17.51 16.71 25.16
C LEU A 775 -18.53 16.77 26.32
N THR A 776 -19.51 15.88 26.32
CA THR A 776 -20.55 15.82 27.36
C THR A 776 -20.12 14.90 28.50
N THR A 777 -20.67 15.09 29.71
CA THR A 777 -20.41 14.23 30.87
C THR A 777 -21.75 13.78 31.49
N PRO A 778 -22.12 12.50 31.38
CA PRO A 778 -21.43 11.44 30.63
C PRO A 778 -21.42 11.71 29.10
N PRO A 779 -20.52 11.08 28.32
CA PRO A 779 -20.50 11.21 26.87
C PRO A 779 -21.85 10.85 26.25
N ASN A 780 -22.23 11.56 25.19
CA ASN A 780 -23.48 11.31 24.47
C ASN A 780 -23.33 10.01 23.67
N THR A 781 -24.33 9.13 23.77
CA THR A 781 -24.37 7.90 22.98
C THR A 781 -24.73 8.15 21.51
N ASP A 782 -25.34 9.31 21.21
CA ASP A 782 -25.56 9.78 19.85
C ASP A 782 -24.30 10.51 19.34
N LEU A 783 -23.53 9.85 18.47
CA LEU A 783 -22.31 10.39 17.89
C LEU A 783 -22.55 11.60 16.98
N GLN A 784 -23.77 11.78 16.47
CA GLN A 784 -24.13 12.86 15.56
C GLN A 784 -24.69 14.09 16.30
N ALA A 785 -24.77 14.04 17.63
CA ALA A 785 -25.25 15.14 18.44
C ALA A 785 -24.40 16.41 18.28
N ALA A 786 -25.07 17.53 18.01
CA ALA A 786 -24.44 18.83 17.84
C ALA A 786 -23.87 19.38 19.17
N CYS A 787 -22.77 20.12 19.06
CA CYS A 787 -22.20 20.93 20.12
C CYS A 787 -21.78 22.29 19.56
N GLU A 788 -21.73 23.30 20.43
CA GLU A 788 -21.20 24.62 20.09
C GLU A 788 -19.67 24.61 20.13
N TRP A 789 -19.04 25.32 19.19
CA TRP A 789 -17.61 25.54 19.20
C TRP A 789 -17.12 26.08 20.54
N SER A 790 -16.04 25.50 21.04
CA SER A 790 -15.33 25.99 22.21
C SER A 790 -13.84 25.91 21.95
N GLU A 791 -13.24 27.07 21.63
CA GLU A 791 -11.79 27.18 21.46
C GLU A 791 -11.05 26.68 22.71
N LYS A 792 -11.60 26.95 23.90
CA LYS A 792 -11.04 26.42 25.15
C LYS A 792 -11.06 24.89 25.19
N ALA A 793 -12.18 24.26 24.85
CA ALA A 793 -12.28 22.80 24.84
C ALA A 793 -11.36 22.16 23.79
N TRP A 794 -11.30 22.76 22.60
CA TRP A 794 -10.36 22.38 21.55
C TRP A 794 -8.92 22.48 22.05
N LYS A 795 -8.52 23.64 22.58
CA LYS A 795 -7.16 23.86 23.13
C LYS A 795 -6.79 22.86 24.23
N LEU A 796 -7.72 22.55 25.14
CA LEU A 796 -7.47 21.57 26.19
C LEU A 796 -7.19 20.17 25.62
N GLN A 797 -7.86 19.78 24.54
CA GLN A 797 -7.68 18.47 23.92
C GLN A 797 -6.44 18.39 23.01
N THR A 798 -6.01 19.53 22.43
CA THR A 798 -4.86 19.61 21.51
C THR A 798 -3.53 19.88 22.23
N PHE A 799 -3.49 20.85 23.15
CA PHE A 799 -2.25 21.31 23.79
C PHE A 799 -1.83 20.48 25.01
N SER A 800 -2.71 19.60 25.52
CA SER A 800 -2.34 18.64 26.58
C SER A 800 -1.27 17.62 26.15
N ARG A 801 -0.82 17.65 24.88
CA ARG A 801 0.20 16.76 24.30
C ARG A 801 1.39 17.48 23.63
N GLY A 802 1.58 18.79 23.85
CA GLY A 802 2.79 19.50 23.40
C GLY A 802 2.85 19.87 21.91
N ILE A 803 1.76 19.76 21.15
CA ILE A 803 1.70 20.13 19.72
C ILE A 803 1.60 21.66 19.58
N GLN A 804 2.49 22.26 18.77
CA GLN A 804 2.63 23.70 18.52
C GLN A 804 1.45 24.34 17.76
N ASP A 805 1.39 25.68 17.84
CA ASP A 805 0.43 26.66 17.27
C ASP A 805 0.12 26.59 15.75
N THR A 806 0.47 25.50 15.04
CA THR A 806 0.36 25.39 13.57
C THR A 806 -0.84 24.57 13.07
N MET A 807 -1.59 23.91 13.96
CA MET A 807 -2.75 23.09 13.57
C MET A 807 -3.97 23.95 13.23
N PRO A 808 -4.67 23.70 12.11
CA PRO A 808 -5.95 24.33 11.82
C PRO A 808 -6.97 24.07 12.93
N MET A 809 -7.77 25.08 13.27
CA MET A 809 -8.84 24.92 14.27
C MET A 809 -9.82 23.82 13.84
N GLY A 810 -10.25 22.99 14.80
CA GLY A 810 -11.11 21.82 14.55
C GLY A 810 -10.35 20.51 14.30
N PHE A 811 -9.02 20.58 14.17
CA PHE A 811 -8.15 19.40 14.11
C PHE A 811 -7.50 19.15 15.47
N ARG A 812 -7.47 17.90 15.90
CA ARG A 812 -6.73 17.48 17.09
C ARG A 812 -5.26 17.24 16.76
N SER A 813 -5.01 16.53 15.66
CA SER A 813 -3.69 16.27 15.11
C SER A 813 -3.84 15.83 13.65
N VAL A 814 -2.79 15.99 12.86
CA VAL A 814 -2.67 15.38 11.53
C VAL A 814 -1.67 14.25 11.65
N ARG A 815 -2.13 13.01 11.50
CA ARG A 815 -1.28 11.82 11.63
C ARG A 815 -0.51 11.57 10.35
N ASP A 816 -1.19 11.69 9.22
CA ASP A 816 -0.59 11.57 7.90
C ASP A 816 -0.88 12.84 7.10
N PRO A 817 0.11 13.75 6.95
CA PRO A 817 -0.07 15.01 6.25
C PRO A 817 0.06 14.89 4.73
N HIS A 818 0.33 13.71 4.18
CA HIS A 818 0.51 13.54 2.73
C HIS A 818 -0.78 13.83 1.96
N TYR A 819 -0.63 14.14 0.67
CA TYR A 819 -1.72 14.08 -0.29
C TYR A 819 -1.25 13.33 -1.53
N LEU A 820 -1.91 12.21 -1.82
CA LEU A 820 -1.44 11.20 -2.77
C LEU A 820 -2.10 11.27 -4.15
N LEU A 821 -2.76 12.39 -4.49
CA LEU A 821 -3.59 12.56 -5.71
C LEU A 821 -4.91 11.79 -5.71
N ARG A 822 -5.37 11.34 -4.53
CA ARG A 822 -6.55 10.48 -4.40
C ARG A 822 -7.87 11.13 -4.79
N PRO A 823 -8.89 10.34 -5.20
CA PRO A 823 -10.15 10.86 -5.71
C PRO A 823 -11.31 10.92 -4.71
N GLU A 824 -11.25 10.31 -3.52
CA GLU A 824 -12.48 9.90 -2.80
C GLU A 824 -13.37 11.09 -2.43
N ALA A 825 -12.78 12.25 -2.13
CA ALA A 825 -13.54 13.49 -1.90
C ALA A 825 -14.21 14.02 -3.18
N ILE A 826 -13.52 14.04 -4.33
CA ILE A 826 -14.12 14.50 -5.59
C ILE A 826 -15.15 13.49 -6.13
N GLU A 827 -15.01 12.20 -5.85
CA GLU A 827 -16.05 11.21 -6.12
C GLU A 827 -17.37 11.60 -5.46
N SER A 828 -17.36 11.85 -4.16
CA SER A 828 -18.56 12.24 -3.42
C SER A 828 -19.16 13.55 -3.92
N VAL A 829 -18.33 14.54 -4.23
CA VAL A 829 -18.77 15.82 -4.82
C VAL A 829 -19.41 15.61 -6.20
N PHE A 830 -18.87 14.69 -7.02
CA PHE A 830 -19.47 14.31 -8.30
C PHE A 830 -20.84 13.65 -8.13
N TYR A 831 -20.98 12.68 -7.22
CA TYR A 831 -22.28 12.05 -6.95
C TYR A 831 -23.30 13.06 -6.43
N MET A 832 -22.90 13.95 -5.51
CA MET A 832 -23.76 15.03 -5.01
C MET A 832 -24.26 15.92 -6.15
N TRP A 833 -23.37 16.36 -7.05
CA TRP A 833 -23.77 17.14 -8.23
C TRP A 833 -24.78 16.38 -9.10
N ARG A 834 -24.48 15.13 -9.47
CA ARG A 834 -25.35 14.33 -10.36
C ARG A 834 -26.73 14.10 -9.79
N ILE A 835 -26.83 13.88 -8.49
CA ILE A 835 -28.08 13.51 -7.82
C ILE A 835 -28.91 14.74 -7.43
N THR A 836 -28.26 15.82 -6.98
CA THR A 836 -28.96 17.02 -6.46
C THR A 836 -29.06 18.14 -7.48
N GLY A 837 -28.07 18.29 -8.35
CA GLY A 837 -27.94 19.43 -9.26
C GLY A 837 -27.58 20.75 -8.59
N ALA A 838 -27.13 20.74 -7.34
CA ALA A 838 -26.73 21.96 -6.64
C ALA A 838 -25.35 22.45 -7.12
N GLU A 839 -25.29 23.70 -7.58
CA GLU A 839 -24.07 24.28 -8.16
C GLU A 839 -22.89 24.38 -7.17
N GLU A 840 -23.17 24.41 -5.87
CA GLU A 840 -22.13 24.41 -4.82
C GLU A 840 -21.13 23.27 -4.98
N TRP A 841 -21.57 22.12 -5.52
CA TRP A 841 -20.71 20.98 -5.77
C TRP A 841 -19.76 21.19 -6.94
N ARG A 842 -20.20 21.89 -8.00
CA ARG A 842 -19.33 22.25 -9.13
C ARG A 842 -18.33 23.32 -8.77
N ASP A 843 -18.72 24.25 -7.90
CA ASP A 843 -17.78 25.25 -7.38
C ASP A 843 -16.78 24.62 -6.40
N ALA A 844 -17.22 23.73 -5.51
CA ALA A 844 -16.32 22.97 -4.65
C ALA A 844 -15.32 22.13 -5.46
N ALA A 845 -15.79 21.42 -6.49
CA ALA A 845 -14.91 20.67 -7.38
C ALA A 845 -13.90 21.58 -8.09
N TRP A 846 -14.30 22.78 -8.51
CA TRP A 846 -13.38 23.70 -9.15
C TRP A 846 -12.31 24.21 -8.19
N ASP A 847 -12.70 24.60 -6.98
CA ASP A 847 -11.77 25.00 -5.92
C ASP A 847 -10.75 23.88 -5.62
N MET A 848 -11.24 22.64 -5.47
CA MET A 848 -10.40 21.46 -5.23
C MET A 848 -9.43 21.22 -6.39
N PHE A 849 -9.92 21.25 -7.65
CA PHE A 849 -9.06 21.04 -8.81
C PHE A 849 -7.94 22.07 -8.90
N GLN A 850 -8.25 23.35 -8.67
CA GLN A 850 -7.25 24.41 -8.66
C GLN A 850 -6.22 24.22 -7.54
N ALA A 851 -6.66 23.86 -6.33
CA ALA A 851 -5.77 23.57 -5.21
C ALA A 851 -4.84 22.40 -5.53
N ILE A 852 -5.38 21.30 -6.08
CA ILE A 852 -4.61 20.12 -6.47
C ILE A 852 -3.56 20.50 -7.51
N VAL A 853 -3.96 21.12 -8.62
CA VAL A 853 -3.03 21.52 -9.69
C VAL A 853 -1.91 22.41 -9.14
N ASN A 854 -2.26 23.46 -8.38
CA ASN A 854 -1.28 24.39 -7.82
C ASN A 854 -0.30 23.70 -6.85
N ALA A 855 -0.81 22.78 -6.03
CA ALA A 855 -0.01 22.11 -5.01
C ALA A 855 0.80 20.94 -5.55
N THR A 856 0.45 20.34 -6.69
CA THR A 856 1.03 19.05 -7.13
C THR A 856 1.82 19.13 -8.43
N GLU A 857 1.73 20.23 -9.16
CA GLU A 857 2.39 20.39 -10.47
C GLU A 857 3.92 20.26 -10.37
N THR A 858 4.47 19.55 -11.35
CA THR A 858 5.91 19.38 -11.59
C THR A 858 6.27 19.88 -13.00
N LYS A 859 7.54 19.80 -13.38
CA LYS A 859 7.96 20.08 -14.76
C LYS A 859 7.34 19.12 -15.79
N LEU A 860 7.02 17.88 -15.39
CA LEU A 860 6.59 16.82 -16.29
C LEU A 860 5.07 16.57 -16.23
N ALA A 861 4.52 16.44 -15.02
CA ALA A 861 3.12 16.11 -14.77
C ALA A 861 2.67 16.63 -13.39
N TYR A 862 1.89 15.86 -12.64
CA TYR A 862 1.49 16.13 -11.26
C TYR A 862 2.03 15.03 -10.34
N SER A 863 2.16 15.33 -9.05
CA SER A 863 2.82 14.45 -8.09
C SER A 863 2.13 14.48 -6.74
N ALA A 864 2.17 13.35 -6.03
CA ALA A 864 1.85 13.33 -4.61
C ALA A 864 2.77 14.29 -3.84
N ILE A 865 2.29 14.87 -2.74
CA ILE A 865 3.05 15.80 -1.90
C ILE A 865 3.26 15.28 -0.49
N ARG A 866 4.39 15.67 0.12
CA ARG A 866 4.79 15.20 1.45
C ARG A 866 3.91 15.74 2.56
N THR A 867 3.42 16.96 2.42
CA THR A 867 2.64 17.62 3.45
C THR A 867 1.69 18.65 2.86
N VAL A 868 0.44 18.64 3.34
CA VAL A 868 -0.54 19.72 3.13
C VAL A 868 -0.34 20.90 4.09
N ILE A 869 0.51 20.73 5.11
CA ILE A 869 0.80 21.75 6.11
C ILE A 869 2.00 22.56 5.63
N VAL A 870 1.74 23.61 4.85
CA VAL A 870 2.75 24.56 4.38
C VAL A 870 2.46 25.97 4.90
N PRO A 871 3.48 26.82 5.08
CA PRO A 871 3.26 28.25 5.33
C PRO A 871 2.39 28.85 4.22
N LYS A 872 1.55 29.83 4.55
CA LYS A 872 0.67 30.47 3.56
C LYS A 872 1.50 31.08 2.42
N GLY A 873 1.27 30.60 1.19
CA GLY A 873 2.03 30.98 -0.01
C GLY A 873 3.38 30.27 -0.19
N GLY A 874 3.68 29.26 0.64
CA GLY A 874 4.87 28.42 0.51
C GLY A 874 4.73 27.36 -0.59
N GLU A 875 5.87 26.87 -1.09
CA GLU A 875 5.92 25.77 -2.05
C GLU A 875 5.72 24.42 -1.33
N THR A 876 4.98 23.52 -1.97
CA THR A 876 4.80 22.14 -1.49
C THR A 876 5.95 21.25 -1.96
N GLU A 877 6.38 20.34 -1.09
CA GLU A 877 7.39 19.35 -1.42
C GLU A 877 6.78 18.17 -2.18
N LYS A 878 7.21 18.00 -3.43
CA LYS A 878 6.74 16.94 -4.33
C LYS A 878 7.45 15.63 -4.03
N THR A 879 6.70 14.55 -4.00
CA THR A 879 7.23 13.18 -3.99
C THR A 879 7.33 12.68 -5.43
N ASP A 880 8.19 11.71 -5.71
CA ASP A 880 8.40 11.22 -7.07
C ASP A 880 7.42 10.08 -7.43
N SER A 881 6.12 10.33 -7.20
CA SER A 881 5.04 9.35 -7.42
C SER A 881 3.82 10.00 -8.09
N MET A 882 3.26 9.32 -9.10
CA MET A 882 1.99 9.63 -9.74
C MET A 882 1.24 8.32 -10.03
N GLU A 883 0.40 7.94 -9.09
CA GLU A 883 -0.40 6.70 -9.13
C GLU A 883 -1.35 6.68 -10.33
N SER A 884 -1.70 5.48 -10.81
CA SER A 884 -2.55 5.32 -12.01
C SER A 884 -3.95 5.91 -11.82
N PHE A 885 -4.47 5.92 -10.59
CA PHE A 885 -5.76 6.53 -10.24
C PHE A 885 -5.83 8.04 -10.49
N TRP A 886 -4.69 8.72 -10.66
CA TRP A 886 -4.69 10.10 -11.13
C TRP A 886 -5.43 10.22 -12.48
N PHE A 887 -5.25 9.23 -13.36
CA PHE A 887 -5.90 9.17 -14.66
C PHE A 887 -7.29 8.53 -14.61
N SER A 888 -7.42 7.39 -13.93
CA SER A 888 -8.67 6.62 -13.95
C SER A 888 -9.75 7.23 -13.05
N GLU A 889 -9.38 7.92 -11.97
CA GLU A 889 -10.35 8.39 -10.98
C GLU A 889 -10.36 9.91 -10.85
N THR A 890 -9.27 10.50 -10.38
CA THR A 890 -9.26 11.91 -9.96
C THR A 890 -9.61 12.83 -11.13
N LEU A 891 -8.90 12.68 -12.25
CA LEU A 891 -9.19 13.46 -13.46
C LEU A 891 -10.52 13.06 -14.12
N LYS A 892 -10.96 11.81 -13.98
CA LYS A 892 -12.25 11.34 -14.52
C LYS A 892 -13.41 12.02 -13.81
N TYR A 893 -13.44 12.02 -12.47
CA TYR A 893 -14.50 12.67 -11.70
C TYR A 893 -14.53 14.19 -11.92
N PHE A 894 -13.37 14.86 -11.93
CA PHE A 894 -13.28 16.28 -12.29
C PHE A 894 -13.76 16.55 -13.72
N TYR A 895 -13.51 15.65 -14.68
CA TYR A 895 -14.00 15.83 -16.05
C TYR A 895 -15.51 15.64 -16.13
N LEU A 896 -16.03 14.59 -15.49
CA LEU A 896 -17.46 14.22 -15.53
C LEU A 896 -18.35 15.25 -14.83
N ILE A 897 -17.91 15.83 -13.71
CA ILE A 897 -18.72 16.85 -13.00
C ILE A 897 -18.92 18.13 -13.83
N PHE A 898 -17.99 18.43 -14.75
CA PHE A 898 -18.11 19.52 -15.72
C PHE A 898 -18.58 19.07 -17.11
N SER A 899 -19.01 17.83 -17.24
CA SER A 899 -19.59 17.28 -18.48
C SER A 899 -21.12 17.33 -18.45
N ASP A 900 -21.73 17.07 -19.60
CA ASP A 900 -23.18 17.00 -19.72
C ASP A 900 -23.76 15.82 -18.90
N ASP A 901 -25.04 15.93 -18.52
CA ASP A 901 -25.73 14.98 -17.63
C ASP A 901 -25.94 13.59 -18.24
N ASP A 902 -25.84 13.47 -19.56
CA ASP A 902 -25.98 12.23 -20.33
C ASP A 902 -24.65 11.46 -20.49
N VAL A 903 -23.50 12.14 -20.36
CA VAL A 903 -22.17 11.49 -20.41
C VAL A 903 -22.01 10.61 -19.18
N LEU A 904 -22.07 9.28 -19.33
CA LEU A 904 -22.05 8.32 -18.21
C LEU A 904 -23.10 8.61 -17.14
N SER A 905 -24.37 8.63 -17.56
CA SER A 905 -25.48 8.72 -16.62
C SER A 905 -25.45 7.59 -15.58
N LEU A 906 -25.53 7.93 -14.29
CA LEU A 906 -25.62 6.97 -13.18
C LEU A 906 -26.90 6.12 -13.20
N ASP A 907 -27.90 6.48 -14.03
CA ASP A 907 -29.07 5.63 -14.29
C ASP A 907 -28.74 4.45 -15.23
N GLU A 908 -27.65 4.56 -15.97
CA GLU A 908 -27.24 3.64 -17.02
C GLU A 908 -25.96 2.88 -16.68
N TRP A 909 -25.10 3.50 -15.88
CA TRP A 909 -23.77 3.03 -15.52
C TRP A 909 -23.64 2.94 -14.00
N VAL A 910 -22.80 2.02 -13.54
CA VAL A 910 -22.35 1.95 -12.15
C VAL A 910 -20.83 1.83 -12.17
N LEU A 911 -20.14 2.70 -11.44
CA LEU A 911 -18.68 2.74 -11.44
C LEU A 911 -18.15 1.76 -10.40
N ASN A 912 -17.10 1.00 -10.69
CA ASN A 912 -16.38 0.21 -9.70
C ASN A 912 -15.57 1.12 -8.73
N THR A 913 -14.75 0.56 -7.85
CA THR A 913 -13.97 1.32 -6.85
C THR A 913 -12.75 2.03 -7.44
N GLU A 914 -12.43 1.80 -8.71
CA GLU A 914 -11.38 2.49 -9.48
C GLU A 914 -12.00 3.41 -10.56
N ALA A 915 -13.21 3.90 -10.28
CA ALA A 915 -14.03 4.75 -11.15
C ALA A 915 -14.32 4.19 -12.57
N HIS A 916 -14.22 2.88 -12.79
CA HIS A 916 -14.50 2.26 -14.09
C HIS A 916 -16.00 1.98 -14.27
N PRO A 917 -16.70 2.60 -15.24
CA PRO A 917 -18.13 2.39 -15.45
C PRO A 917 -18.44 1.03 -16.06
N PHE A 918 -19.34 0.28 -15.43
CA PHE A 918 -19.98 -0.91 -15.98
C PHE A 918 -21.44 -0.66 -16.32
N LYS A 919 -21.88 -1.24 -17.43
CA LYS A 919 -23.24 -1.05 -17.93
C LYS A 919 -24.26 -1.81 -17.07
N ARG A 920 -25.27 -1.10 -16.56
CA ARG A 920 -26.35 -1.68 -15.76
C ARG A 920 -27.37 -2.41 -16.66
N PRO A 921 -27.92 -3.56 -16.22
CA PRO A 921 -29.07 -4.17 -16.88
C PRO A 921 -30.31 -3.26 -16.81
N ARG A 922 -31.09 -3.14 -17.89
CA ARG A 922 -32.34 -2.37 -17.91
C ARG A 922 -33.56 -3.27 -18.15
N PRO A 923 -34.75 -2.92 -17.61
CA PRO A 923 -35.97 -3.59 -18.00
C PRO A 923 -36.16 -3.54 -19.53
N GLY A 924 -36.39 -4.70 -20.15
CA GLY A 924 -36.59 -4.80 -21.60
C GLY A 924 -35.33 -4.82 -22.48
N SER A 925 -34.12 -4.71 -21.91
CA SER A 925 -32.89 -5.07 -22.64
C SER A 925 -32.67 -6.57 -22.54
N ALA A 926 -32.87 -7.29 -23.65
CA ALA A 926 -32.65 -8.75 -23.76
C ALA A 926 -31.18 -9.13 -23.73
#